data_AF-A0A3D2UA79-F1
#
_entry.id   AF-A0A3D2UA79-F1
#
_cell.length_a   1.000
_cell.length_b   1.000
_cell.length_c   1.000
_cell.angle_alpha   90.00
_cell.angle_beta   90.00
_cell.angle_gamma   90.00
#
_symmetry.space_group_name_H-M   'P 1'
#
loop_
_entity.id
_entity.type
_entity.pdbx_description
1 polymer ?
#
loop_
_entity_poly.entity_id
_entity_poly.type
_entity_poly.pdbx_seq_one_letter_code
_entity_poly.pdbx_strand_id
1 'polypeptide(L)'
;MTAVGQRRHVNRLAPIVFLAFGTLVQQSGAADPPKRTPRTVFNDDAQVLREAPAKDPAPYIKAWLDRETAAVPFSTFVFLASTPDICFFDTKVGEEYGARRKTSDHLYIRAMRALKKENTDALRLVTDHMQAKGKEVLAAIRMSDTHHTRLNKFDDLCSQFAIDHPEYVIKQPDGRTNETALDYSIAAVRDHRIKIMKEIVTDYPVDGLELNFVRWAKHFPRDKGREKAPIMTRYVERIRRMMDNSGRKRKNGKRLTLGIRVPESLHTCWLAGVDIETWVKKGWIDFVVISTWNNTDPQLPVDEFSRFTRPAGVDTIVTMGNMIGSLSAGPPIPRDRGTAQSSKHAAGYVSMLLNTAEARGAAANFYTYGADSISFWNVGIHFGREVTASPEQRKRIAAWTHAVGSRKQVWAGPRTYRFLPMGKGISARKPPVRNYPWYDEGSSPLGQKNNPSLLFTDARIGKRLVYPFRVADGRKGELLEGRLRFWIYHVTDNDKVLVDVNGTTVPRQHIRRLKAGTLRAELPGTRFEIDLSHCPPLRGDNRLGLVLATREKRAHVPLMEELEIHVTGSKPRARTSQATEARKFYIAVDSEGPTGVNEYWARNLKADSPRLPRFRKLLTDDVNAAVAGCFAAGATEVHVKDDGFRDRNILRDRLDSRARLIPSGGPLLHGLDSSFSGVLLVGFHAREGARKSVLPHTWSSGRRRRYVFNGREAGELAAYAIVAGHDHGVPIVMATGCDGLCQETHDWLGADVVTVSVKRVQSDGSVVLDPPAVTLPRITTGARQAVQRATRLKPFRISFPIHVRLQLKDATTARGYVNWRILNKPDWPGHHTGTRIIEAWLKSTRHLCL
;
A
#
# COMPACT_ATOMS: atom_id res chain seq x y z
N MET A 1 84.56 -29.97 -47.59
CA MET A 1 83.97 -30.95 -48.52
C MET A 1 83.26 -32.03 -47.71
N THR A 2 81.90 -32.00 -47.69
CA THR A 2 80.94 -33.08 -48.03
C THR A 2 80.99 -34.35 -47.17
N ALA A 3 79.91 -34.90 -46.61
CA ALA A 3 78.49 -34.57 -46.55
C ALA A 3 77.83 -35.50 -45.50
N VAL A 4 76.55 -35.21 -45.19
CA VAL A 4 75.55 -36.02 -44.48
C VAL A 4 75.58 -35.97 -42.95
N GLY A 5 74.69 -35.14 -42.41
CA GLY A 5 74.43 -34.97 -40.98
C GLY A 5 73.54 -36.07 -40.41
N GLN A 6 74.12 -36.85 -39.50
CA GLN A 6 73.41 -37.60 -38.47
C GLN A 6 73.08 -36.70 -37.29
N ARG A 7 71.96 -36.98 -36.62
CA ARG A 7 71.98 -37.44 -35.21
C ARG A 7 70.62 -37.94 -34.77
N ARG A 8 70.63 -39.11 -34.14
CA ARG A 8 69.54 -39.71 -33.35
C ARG A 8 69.93 -39.66 -31.86
N HIS A 9 68.88 -39.53 -31.04
CA HIS A 9 68.71 -39.96 -29.64
C HIS A 9 69.69 -39.50 -28.54
N VAL A 10 69.14 -38.83 -27.50
CA VAL A 10 69.05 -39.30 -26.10
C VAL A 10 67.85 -38.60 -25.41
N ASN A 11 67.09 -39.33 -24.56
CA ASN A 11 65.96 -38.87 -23.73
C ASN A 11 66.38 -37.96 -22.55
N ARG A 12 65.70 -36.82 -22.30
CA ARG A 12 65.50 -36.17 -20.98
C ARG A 12 64.26 -35.24 -20.99
N LEU A 13 63.48 -35.27 -19.90
CA LEU A 13 62.31 -34.42 -19.63
C LEU A 13 62.71 -33.13 -18.89
N ALA A 14 62.16 -31.97 -19.28
CA ALA A 14 62.23 -30.68 -18.57
C ALA A 14 61.00 -29.80 -18.94
N PRO A 15 60.57 -28.86 -18.08
CA PRO A 15 59.17 -28.47 -17.93
C PRO A 15 58.74 -27.36 -18.89
N ILE A 16 57.58 -27.54 -19.55
CA ILE A 16 56.95 -26.49 -20.36
C ILE A 16 55.85 -25.82 -19.52
N VAL A 17 56.06 -24.53 -19.29
CA VAL A 17 55.12 -23.56 -18.74
C VAL A 17 53.96 -23.39 -19.72
N PHE A 18 52.74 -23.75 -19.30
CA PHE A 18 51.53 -23.40 -20.05
C PHE A 18 51.19 -21.92 -19.80
N LEU A 19 51.44 -21.09 -20.80
CA LEU A 19 50.85 -19.77 -20.96
C LEU A 19 49.32 -19.91 -21.04
N ALA A 20 48.63 -19.39 -20.03
CA ALA A 20 47.17 -19.29 -20.04
C ALA A 20 46.73 -18.32 -21.15
N PHE A 21 46.07 -18.86 -22.18
CA PHE A 21 45.35 -18.08 -23.16
C PHE A 21 44.27 -17.26 -22.44
N GLY A 22 44.40 -15.93 -22.52
CA GLY A 22 43.35 -15.01 -22.11
C GLY A 22 42.13 -15.19 -22.99
N THR A 23 41.11 -15.87 -22.46
CA THR A 23 39.75 -15.69 -22.96
C THR A 23 39.28 -14.32 -22.49
N LEU A 24 39.17 -13.37 -23.43
CA LEU A 24 38.33 -12.20 -23.28
C LEU A 24 36.93 -12.67 -22.88
N VAL A 25 36.62 -12.63 -21.59
CA VAL A 25 35.23 -12.59 -21.14
C VAL A 25 34.74 -11.20 -21.52
N GLN A 26 34.15 -11.12 -22.70
CA GLN A 26 33.22 -10.05 -23.03
C GLN A 26 32.21 -10.02 -21.87
N GLN A 27 32.28 -8.98 -21.05
CA GLN A 27 31.16 -8.62 -20.19
C GLN A 27 30.00 -8.28 -21.13
N SER A 28 29.21 -9.29 -21.52
CA SER A 28 27.85 -9.05 -21.95
C SER A 28 27.19 -8.39 -20.75
N GLY A 29 26.99 -7.06 -20.82
CA GLY A 29 26.16 -6.37 -19.87
C GLY A 29 24.89 -7.18 -19.71
N ALA A 30 24.61 -7.65 -18.49
CA ALA A 30 23.36 -8.30 -18.20
C ALA A 30 22.29 -7.27 -18.59
N ALA A 31 21.64 -7.50 -19.74
CA ALA A 31 20.50 -6.70 -20.13
C ALA A 31 19.54 -6.74 -18.95
N ASP A 32 19.05 -5.57 -18.54
CA ASP A 32 17.95 -5.50 -17.57
C ASP A 32 16.91 -6.55 -17.98
N PRO A 33 16.38 -7.36 -17.04
CA PRO A 33 15.35 -8.32 -17.36
C PRO A 33 14.26 -7.60 -18.15
N PRO A 34 13.77 -8.20 -19.27
CA PRO A 34 12.86 -7.51 -20.18
C PRO A 34 11.71 -6.93 -19.37
N LYS A 35 11.50 -5.62 -19.53
CA LYS A 35 10.54 -4.84 -18.76
C LYS A 35 9.16 -5.48 -18.93
N ARG A 36 8.70 -6.24 -17.94
CA ARG A 36 7.41 -6.94 -17.97
C ARG A 36 6.31 -5.92 -18.22
N THR A 37 5.55 -6.09 -19.31
CA THR A 37 4.36 -5.28 -19.58
C THR A 37 3.26 -5.70 -18.60
N PRO A 38 2.79 -4.81 -17.70
CA PRO A 38 1.74 -5.16 -16.76
C PRO A 38 0.43 -5.48 -17.48
N ARG A 39 -0.37 -6.40 -16.92
CA ARG A 39 -1.70 -6.73 -17.45
C ARG A 39 -2.65 -5.55 -17.33
N THR A 40 -3.38 -5.21 -18.38
CA THR A 40 -4.57 -4.35 -18.28
C THR A 40 -5.80 -5.23 -18.38
N VAL A 41 -6.66 -5.18 -17.37
CA VAL A 41 -7.75 -6.14 -17.18
C VAL A 41 -9.08 -5.53 -17.63
N PHE A 42 -9.87 -6.27 -18.39
CA PHE A 42 -11.27 -5.94 -18.68
C PHE A 42 -12.16 -7.01 -18.06
N ASN A 43 -13.01 -6.64 -17.10
CA ASN A 43 -13.92 -7.55 -16.43
C ASN A 43 -15.34 -7.44 -17.02
N ASP A 44 -15.84 -8.54 -17.56
CA ASP A 44 -17.21 -8.70 -18.05
C ASP A 44 -18.05 -9.52 -17.07
N ASP A 45 -19.18 -8.97 -16.66
CA ASP A 45 -20.15 -9.58 -15.75
C ASP A 45 -21.08 -10.59 -16.46
N ALA A 46 -20.59 -11.24 -17.53
CA ALA A 46 -21.36 -12.03 -18.50
C ALA A 46 -22.44 -11.20 -19.22
N GLN A 47 -22.25 -9.89 -19.30
CA GLN A 47 -23.22 -8.95 -19.88
C GLN A 47 -23.47 -9.24 -21.36
N VAL A 48 -22.49 -9.81 -22.06
CA VAL A 48 -22.62 -10.26 -23.44
C VAL A 48 -23.80 -11.23 -23.64
N LEU A 49 -24.09 -12.10 -22.66
CA LEU A 49 -25.22 -13.03 -22.69
C LEU A 49 -26.57 -12.32 -22.57
N ARG A 50 -26.63 -11.19 -21.87
CA ARG A 50 -27.85 -10.38 -21.75
C ARG A 50 -28.25 -9.71 -23.06
N GLU A 51 -27.26 -9.39 -23.90
CA GLU A 51 -27.47 -8.69 -25.17
C GLU A 51 -27.64 -9.63 -26.36
N ALA A 52 -27.13 -10.87 -26.24
CA ALA A 52 -27.16 -11.85 -27.30
C ALA A 52 -28.60 -12.24 -27.73
N PRO A 53 -28.85 -12.32 -29.06
CA PRO A 53 -30.13 -12.77 -29.60
C PRO A 53 -30.31 -14.29 -29.41
N ALA A 54 -31.56 -14.75 -29.57
CA ALA A 54 -31.87 -16.19 -29.59
C ALA A 54 -31.44 -16.88 -30.89
N LYS A 55 -31.39 -16.11 -31.99
CA LYS A 55 -31.00 -16.56 -33.31
C LYS A 55 -29.56 -16.10 -33.57
N ASP A 56 -28.71 -17.02 -33.98
CA ASP A 56 -27.29 -16.79 -34.30
C ASP A 56 -26.51 -16.05 -33.18
N PRO A 57 -26.57 -16.47 -31.91
CA PRO A 57 -25.82 -15.85 -30.82
C PRO A 57 -24.31 -15.83 -31.04
N ALA A 58 -23.69 -16.88 -31.60
CA ALA A 58 -22.22 -16.94 -31.65
C ALA A 58 -21.59 -15.84 -32.52
N PRO A 59 -22.06 -15.58 -33.76
CA PRO A 59 -21.61 -14.42 -34.55
C PRO A 59 -21.81 -13.09 -33.82
N TYR A 60 -22.93 -12.92 -33.13
CA TYR A 60 -23.21 -11.71 -32.35
C TYR A 60 -22.19 -11.50 -31.24
N ILE A 61 -21.90 -12.55 -30.45
CA ILE A 61 -20.95 -12.49 -29.34
C ILE A 61 -19.54 -12.14 -29.85
N LYS A 62 -19.11 -12.72 -30.96
CA LYS A 62 -17.81 -12.39 -31.60
C LYS A 62 -17.74 -10.91 -32.00
N ALA A 63 -18.78 -10.40 -32.65
CA ALA A 63 -18.86 -8.99 -33.03
C ALA A 63 -18.91 -8.05 -31.80
N TRP A 64 -19.60 -8.46 -30.74
CA TRP A 64 -19.64 -7.75 -29.46
C TRP A 64 -18.24 -7.64 -28.84
N LEU A 65 -17.49 -8.74 -28.78
CA LEU A 65 -16.12 -8.78 -28.26
C LEU A 65 -15.16 -7.91 -29.09
N ASP A 66 -15.35 -7.86 -30.41
CA ASP A 66 -14.56 -7.02 -31.31
C ASP A 66 -14.78 -5.54 -31.06
N ARG A 67 -16.04 -5.16 -30.82
CA ARG A 67 -16.39 -3.80 -30.42
C ARG A 67 -15.75 -3.43 -29.09
N GLU A 68 -15.81 -4.29 -28.07
CA GLU A 68 -15.18 -4.02 -26.77
C GLU A 68 -13.66 -3.86 -26.90
N THR A 69 -13.03 -4.74 -27.68
CA THR A 69 -11.57 -4.73 -27.92
C THR A 69 -11.13 -3.45 -28.63
N ALA A 70 -11.96 -2.92 -29.54
CA ALA A 70 -11.70 -1.65 -30.21
C ALA A 70 -11.91 -0.44 -29.31
N ALA A 71 -12.84 -0.52 -28.35
CA ALA A 71 -13.24 0.60 -27.50
C ALA A 71 -12.39 0.75 -26.23
N VAL A 72 -11.81 -0.33 -25.71
CA VAL A 72 -11.06 -0.34 -24.45
C VAL A 72 -9.71 -1.06 -24.61
N PRO A 73 -8.58 -0.42 -24.24
CA PRO A 73 -7.28 -1.05 -24.37
C PRO A 73 -7.03 -2.01 -23.20
N PHE A 74 -7.10 -3.32 -23.44
CA PHE A 74 -6.78 -4.35 -22.43
C PHE A 74 -5.94 -5.48 -23.03
N SER A 75 -5.22 -6.19 -22.15
CA SER A 75 -4.44 -7.40 -22.50
C SER A 75 -5.11 -8.67 -21.99
N THR A 76 -5.90 -8.56 -20.91
CA THR A 76 -6.51 -9.69 -20.21
C THR A 76 -8.02 -9.47 -20.13
N PHE A 77 -8.80 -10.37 -20.72
CA PHE A 77 -10.25 -10.40 -20.64
C PHE A 77 -10.68 -11.36 -19.52
N VAL A 78 -11.50 -10.89 -18.60
CA VAL A 78 -11.98 -11.66 -17.45
C VAL A 78 -13.48 -11.84 -17.60
N PHE A 79 -13.90 -13.04 -17.96
CA PHE A 79 -15.30 -13.38 -18.18
C PHE A 79 -15.91 -14.00 -16.92
N LEU A 80 -17.04 -13.50 -16.44
CA LEU A 80 -17.77 -14.09 -15.30
C LEU A 80 -18.24 -15.52 -15.66
N ALA A 81 -17.51 -16.51 -15.16
CA ALA A 81 -17.85 -17.91 -15.36
C ALA A 81 -18.85 -18.41 -14.31
N SER A 82 -18.77 -17.92 -13.06
CA SER A 82 -19.66 -18.38 -11.99
C SER A 82 -19.90 -17.36 -10.88
N THR A 83 -21.14 -17.33 -10.39
CA THR A 83 -21.53 -16.74 -9.10
C THR A 83 -21.71 -17.84 -8.05
N PRO A 84 -20.80 -17.91 -7.08
CA PRO A 84 -19.83 -19.01 -6.87
C PRO A 84 -20.28 -20.46 -7.16
N ASP A 85 -21.58 -20.73 -7.14
CA ASP A 85 -22.19 -22.05 -7.33
C ASP A 85 -23.04 -22.14 -8.63
N ILE A 86 -23.56 -20.98 -9.11
CA ILE A 86 -24.26 -20.84 -10.39
C ILE A 86 -23.25 -20.50 -11.51
N CYS A 87 -23.34 -21.19 -12.65
CA CYS A 87 -22.40 -21.11 -13.77
C CYS A 87 -23.05 -20.50 -15.03
N PHE A 88 -22.27 -19.71 -15.77
CA PHE A 88 -22.66 -19.10 -17.05
C PHE A 88 -22.06 -19.84 -18.26
N PHE A 89 -21.73 -21.12 -18.07
CA PHE A 89 -21.20 -22.06 -19.05
C PHE A 89 -21.86 -23.43 -18.83
N ASP A 90 -21.68 -24.35 -19.78
CA ASP A 90 -22.25 -25.70 -19.71
C ASP A 90 -21.46 -26.56 -18.71
N THR A 91 -21.94 -26.59 -17.46
CA THR A 91 -21.27 -27.24 -16.33
C THR A 91 -21.82 -28.64 -16.03
N LYS A 92 -20.95 -29.55 -15.61
CA LYS A 92 -21.24 -30.90 -15.09
C LYS A 92 -21.21 -30.96 -13.57
N VAL A 93 -20.71 -29.90 -12.91
CA VAL A 93 -20.42 -29.87 -11.47
C VAL A 93 -21.27 -28.84 -10.74
N GLY A 94 -21.31 -27.62 -11.25
CA GLY A 94 -22.11 -26.53 -10.71
C GLY A 94 -23.54 -26.59 -11.21
N GLU A 95 -24.31 -25.54 -10.93
CA GLU A 95 -25.64 -25.38 -11.50
C GLU A 95 -25.62 -24.32 -12.60
N GLU A 96 -26.12 -24.64 -13.79
CA GLU A 96 -26.23 -23.65 -14.86
C GLU A 96 -27.28 -22.58 -14.54
N TYR A 97 -26.98 -21.32 -14.88
CA TYR A 97 -27.92 -20.22 -14.73
C TYR A 97 -29.24 -20.50 -15.45
N GLY A 98 -30.34 -20.59 -14.68
CA GLY A 98 -31.67 -20.86 -15.20
C GLY A 98 -31.97 -22.32 -15.54
N ALA A 99 -31.12 -23.27 -15.12
CA ALA A 99 -31.32 -24.71 -15.32
C ALA A 99 -32.72 -25.20 -14.89
N ARG A 100 -33.27 -24.60 -13.83
CA ARG A 100 -34.59 -24.96 -13.28
C ARG A 100 -35.78 -24.46 -14.09
N ARG A 101 -35.58 -23.56 -15.07
CA ARG A 101 -36.69 -22.88 -15.79
C ARG A 101 -36.91 -23.41 -17.20
N LYS A 102 -37.62 -24.52 -17.38
CA LYS A 102 -37.81 -25.18 -18.69
C LYS A 102 -38.31 -24.27 -19.84
N THR A 103 -39.10 -23.22 -19.57
CA THR A 103 -39.76 -22.37 -20.59
C THR A 103 -39.48 -20.86 -20.47
N SER A 104 -38.41 -20.43 -19.79
CA SER A 104 -38.14 -18.99 -19.63
C SER A 104 -37.56 -18.31 -20.87
N ASP A 105 -38.06 -17.11 -21.18
CA ASP A 105 -37.50 -16.16 -22.16
C ASP A 105 -36.56 -15.11 -21.50
N HIS A 106 -36.02 -15.41 -20.32
CA HIS A 106 -35.05 -14.54 -19.67
C HIS A 106 -33.78 -14.42 -20.53
N LEU A 107 -33.27 -13.19 -20.70
CA LEU A 107 -32.24 -12.83 -21.68
C LEU A 107 -31.00 -13.75 -21.65
N TYR A 108 -30.46 -13.99 -20.45
CA TYR A 108 -29.30 -14.88 -20.25
C TYR A 108 -29.62 -16.34 -20.62
N ILE A 109 -30.75 -16.86 -20.13
CA ILE A 109 -31.16 -18.26 -20.32
C ILE A 109 -31.35 -18.55 -21.81
N ARG A 110 -31.98 -17.62 -22.51
CA ARG A 110 -32.22 -17.70 -23.95
C ARG A 110 -30.93 -17.78 -24.74
N ALA A 111 -29.95 -16.91 -24.45
CA ALA A 111 -28.66 -16.90 -25.11
C ALA A 111 -27.86 -18.17 -24.83
N MET A 112 -27.81 -18.62 -23.57
CA MET A 112 -27.11 -19.84 -23.19
C MET A 112 -27.68 -21.09 -23.87
N ARG A 113 -29.01 -21.22 -23.94
CA ARG A 113 -29.67 -22.30 -24.68
C ARG A 113 -29.37 -22.28 -26.18
N ALA A 114 -29.37 -21.09 -26.78
CA ALA A 114 -29.10 -20.94 -28.20
C ALA A 114 -27.66 -21.36 -28.52
N LEU A 115 -26.67 -20.99 -27.68
CA LEU A 115 -25.30 -21.46 -27.81
C LEU A 115 -25.18 -22.99 -27.68
N LYS A 116 -25.89 -23.60 -26.72
CA LYS A 116 -25.92 -25.07 -26.60
C LYS A 116 -26.46 -25.78 -27.85
N LYS A 117 -27.47 -25.21 -28.51
CA LYS A 117 -27.98 -25.74 -29.79
C LYS A 117 -26.94 -25.65 -30.91
N GLU A 118 -26.02 -24.68 -30.82
CA GLU A 118 -24.85 -24.56 -31.70
C GLU A 118 -23.64 -25.38 -31.21
N ASN A 119 -23.85 -26.29 -30.23
CA ASN A 119 -22.83 -27.17 -29.68
C ASN A 119 -21.63 -26.42 -29.05
N THR A 120 -21.90 -25.26 -28.45
CA THR A 120 -20.91 -24.43 -27.75
C THR A 120 -21.50 -23.77 -26.50
N ASP A 121 -20.68 -23.03 -25.76
CA ASP A 121 -21.10 -22.18 -24.65
C ASP A 121 -20.33 -20.86 -24.64
N ALA A 122 -20.75 -19.94 -23.78
CA ALA A 122 -20.18 -18.60 -23.72
C ALA A 122 -18.71 -18.59 -23.30
N LEU A 123 -18.31 -19.41 -22.31
CA LEU A 123 -16.94 -19.42 -21.81
C LEU A 123 -15.98 -19.93 -22.89
N ARG A 124 -16.33 -21.01 -23.61
CA ARG A 124 -15.53 -21.52 -24.72
C ARG A 124 -15.45 -20.50 -25.86
N LEU A 125 -16.59 -19.98 -26.30
CA LEU A 125 -16.66 -19.04 -27.42
C LEU A 125 -15.86 -17.76 -27.15
N VAL A 126 -16.01 -17.17 -25.97
CA VAL A 126 -15.26 -15.98 -25.55
C VAL A 126 -13.77 -16.30 -25.50
N THR A 127 -13.39 -17.44 -24.92
CA THR A 127 -11.98 -17.83 -24.79
C THR A 127 -11.31 -17.97 -26.15
N ASP A 128 -11.89 -18.77 -27.05
CA ASP A 128 -11.32 -19.06 -28.36
C ASP A 128 -11.19 -17.77 -29.20
N HIS A 129 -12.23 -16.93 -29.19
CA HIS A 129 -12.24 -15.69 -29.97
C HIS A 129 -11.23 -14.66 -29.47
N MET A 130 -11.09 -14.50 -28.14
CA MET A 130 -10.18 -13.52 -27.56
C MET A 130 -8.72 -13.98 -27.60
N GLN A 131 -8.46 -15.27 -27.41
CA GLN A 131 -7.12 -15.84 -27.59
C GLN A 131 -6.65 -15.75 -29.04
N ALA A 132 -7.53 -15.92 -30.03
CA ALA A 132 -7.21 -15.69 -31.45
C ALA A 132 -6.77 -14.23 -31.73
N LYS A 133 -7.10 -13.29 -30.85
CA LYS A 133 -6.66 -11.88 -30.90
C LYS A 133 -5.48 -11.58 -29.98
N GLY A 134 -4.81 -12.61 -29.46
CA GLY A 134 -3.66 -12.49 -28.58
C GLY A 134 -3.99 -11.94 -27.19
N LYS A 135 -5.23 -12.09 -26.73
CA LYS A 135 -5.66 -11.68 -25.37
C LYS A 135 -5.61 -12.87 -24.43
N GLU A 136 -5.15 -12.64 -23.21
CA GLU A 136 -5.28 -13.61 -22.11
C GLU A 136 -6.75 -13.66 -21.67
N VAL A 137 -7.29 -14.85 -21.39
CA VAL A 137 -8.67 -15.02 -20.94
C VAL A 137 -8.71 -15.75 -19.60
N LEU A 138 -9.29 -15.12 -18.59
CA LEU A 138 -9.48 -15.73 -17.27
C LEU A 138 -10.97 -15.92 -16.97
N ALA A 139 -11.29 -17.07 -16.38
CA ALA A 139 -12.62 -17.30 -15.83
C ALA A 139 -12.73 -16.63 -14.45
N ALA A 140 -13.64 -15.66 -14.32
CA ALA A 140 -13.94 -15.01 -13.06
C ALA A 140 -14.89 -15.85 -12.22
N ILE A 141 -14.54 -16.03 -10.94
CA ILE A 141 -15.42 -16.59 -9.92
C ILE A 141 -15.71 -15.50 -8.88
N ARG A 142 -16.99 -15.15 -8.72
CA ARG A 142 -17.42 -14.34 -7.57
C ARG A 142 -17.40 -15.22 -6.34
N MET A 143 -16.56 -14.90 -5.36
CA MET A 143 -16.33 -15.78 -4.21
C MET A 143 -17.54 -15.83 -3.25
N SER A 144 -18.45 -14.86 -3.31
CA SER A 144 -19.68 -14.89 -2.51
C SER A 144 -20.77 -14.00 -3.11
N ASP A 145 -21.50 -14.45 -4.12
CA ASP A 145 -22.62 -13.68 -4.66
C ASP A 145 -23.91 -13.85 -3.82
N THR A 146 -24.57 -12.75 -3.45
CA THR A 146 -25.84 -12.78 -2.68
C THR A 146 -26.95 -11.93 -3.31
N HIS A 147 -26.96 -11.80 -4.65
CA HIS A 147 -28.04 -11.07 -5.34
C HIS A 147 -29.43 -11.66 -5.09
N HIS A 148 -29.54 -12.97 -4.82
CA HIS A 148 -30.83 -13.64 -4.62
C HIS A 148 -31.58 -13.21 -3.35
N THR A 149 -30.92 -12.54 -2.41
CA THR A 149 -31.42 -11.97 -1.13
C THR A 149 -32.19 -12.90 -0.17
N ARG A 150 -32.65 -14.08 -0.61
CA ARG A 150 -33.35 -15.12 0.15
C ARG A 150 -33.04 -16.48 -0.47
N LEU A 151 -32.92 -17.52 0.35
CA LEU A 151 -32.84 -18.90 -0.17
C LEU A 151 -34.20 -19.32 -0.73
N ASN A 152 -34.32 -19.41 -2.05
CA ASN A 152 -35.58 -19.77 -2.70
C ASN A 152 -35.35 -20.34 -4.11
N LYS A 153 -36.26 -21.22 -4.55
CA LYS A 153 -36.17 -21.90 -5.86
C LYS A 153 -36.53 -21.03 -7.07
N PHE A 154 -37.14 -19.86 -6.86
CA PHE A 154 -37.66 -19.00 -7.93
C PHE A 154 -36.62 -17.99 -8.44
N ASP A 155 -35.53 -17.80 -7.69
CA ASP A 155 -34.41 -16.95 -8.05
C ASP A 155 -33.29 -17.77 -8.71
N ASP A 156 -32.98 -17.48 -9.97
CA ASP A 156 -31.97 -18.22 -10.74
C ASP A 156 -30.53 -17.98 -10.27
N LEU A 157 -30.31 -16.98 -9.40
CA LEU A 157 -29.03 -16.72 -8.75
C LEU A 157 -28.90 -17.40 -7.38
N CYS A 158 -29.96 -18.06 -6.89
CA CYS A 158 -29.89 -18.93 -5.71
C CYS A 158 -29.58 -20.35 -6.16
N SER A 159 -28.45 -20.92 -5.73
CA SER A 159 -28.11 -22.31 -6.11
C SER A 159 -28.94 -23.32 -5.33
N GLN A 160 -29.22 -24.47 -5.96
CA GLN A 160 -29.84 -25.61 -5.30
C GLN A 160 -28.98 -26.09 -4.13
N PHE A 161 -27.65 -26.05 -4.26
CA PHE A 161 -26.71 -26.32 -3.17
C PHE A 161 -26.95 -25.43 -1.94
N ALA A 162 -27.25 -24.14 -2.11
CA ALA A 162 -27.58 -23.26 -0.99
C ALA A 162 -28.98 -23.52 -0.43
N ILE A 163 -29.93 -23.94 -1.26
CA ILE A 163 -31.30 -24.29 -0.85
C ILE A 163 -31.32 -25.59 -0.03
N ASP A 164 -30.56 -26.60 -0.45
CA ASP A 164 -30.47 -27.91 0.21
C ASP A 164 -29.67 -27.86 1.51
N HIS A 165 -28.79 -26.86 1.64
CA HIS A 165 -27.93 -26.67 2.81
C HIS A 165 -28.11 -25.31 3.48
N PRO A 166 -29.32 -24.98 4.01
CA PRO A 166 -29.53 -23.73 4.73
C PRO A 166 -28.65 -23.64 6.00
N GLU A 167 -28.22 -24.77 6.55
CA GLU A 167 -27.27 -24.85 7.66
C GLU A 167 -25.86 -24.34 7.30
N TYR A 168 -25.53 -24.22 6.01
CA TYR A 168 -24.25 -23.68 5.55
C TYR A 168 -24.23 -22.15 5.44
N VAL A 169 -25.37 -21.48 5.57
CA VAL A 169 -25.45 -20.02 5.56
C VAL A 169 -24.70 -19.44 6.76
N ILE A 170 -23.98 -18.33 6.53
CA ILE A 170 -23.29 -17.58 7.57
C ILE A 170 -24.28 -17.15 8.65
N LYS A 171 -24.01 -17.57 9.89
CA LYS A 171 -24.73 -17.09 11.08
C LYS A 171 -24.06 -15.83 11.60
N GLN A 172 -24.78 -14.72 11.59
CA GLN A 172 -24.26 -13.43 12.05
C GLN A 172 -24.34 -13.34 13.58
N PRO A 173 -23.37 -12.66 14.24
CA PRO A 173 -23.30 -12.58 15.70
C PRO A 173 -24.46 -11.80 16.34
N ASP A 174 -25.20 -11.00 15.56
CA ASP A 174 -26.37 -10.24 16.04
C ASP A 174 -27.70 -10.96 15.83
N GLY A 175 -27.68 -12.26 15.49
CA GLY A 175 -28.88 -13.09 15.38
C GLY A 175 -29.74 -12.82 14.16
N ARG A 176 -29.35 -11.95 13.23
CA ARG A 176 -30.12 -11.73 12.00
C ARG A 176 -30.16 -12.99 11.13
N THR A 177 -31.29 -13.22 10.48
CA THR A 177 -31.59 -14.45 9.73
C THR A 177 -31.71 -14.26 8.22
N ASN A 178 -31.51 -13.04 7.72
CA ASN A 178 -31.66 -12.72 6.29
C ASN A 178 -30.34 -12.76 5.50
N GLU A 179 -29.29 -13.38 6.05
CA GLU A 179 -28.08 -13.67 5.30
C GLU A 179 -28.32 -14.84 4.33
N THR A 180 -27.61 -14.83 3.20
CA THR A 180 -27.67 -15.93 2.23
C THR A 180 -26.29 -16.38 1.73
N ALA A 181 -25.22 -15.67 2.09
CA ALA A 181 -23.86 -16.12 1.82
C ALA A 181 -23.52 -17.40 2.61
N LEU A 182 -22.88 -18.37 1.95
CA LEU A 182 -22.41 -19.60 2.59
C LEU A 182 -21.07 -19.39 3.32
N ASP A 183 -20.92 -20.02 4.48
CA ASP A 183 -19.75 -19.90 5.36
C ASP A 183 -18.58 -20.77 4.84
N TYR A 184 -17.49 -20.11 4.45
CA TYR A 184 -16.25 -20.78 4.02
C TYR A 184 -15.55 -21.56 5.13
N SER A 185 -16.00 -21.50 6.38
CA SER A 185 -15.52 -22.37 7.46
C SER A 185 -15.90 -23.83 7.20
N ILE A 186 -16.98 -24.05 6.48
CA ILE A 186 -17.53 -25.37 6.20
C ILE A 186 -16.77 -25.99 5.03
N ALA A 187 -16.22 -27.18 5.25
CA ALA A 187 -15.42 -27.86 4.23
C ALA A 187 -16.22 -28.16 2.96
N ALA A 188 -17.47 -28.62 3.10
CA ALA A 188 -18.36 -28.91 1.98
C ALA A 188 -18.56 -27.72 1.03
N VAL A 189 -18.69 -26.49 1.55
CA VAL A 189 -18.80 -25.26 0.74
C VAL A 189 -17.54 -25.05 -0.10
N ARG A 190 -16.36 -25.19 0.52
CA ARG A 190 -15.07 -25.07 -0.18
C ARG A 190 -14.85 -26.19 -1.20
N ASP A 191 -15.22 -27.41 -0.84
CA ASP A 191 -15.01 -28.60 -1.66
C ASP A 191 -15.96 -28.64 -2.87
N HIS A 192 -17.18 -28.11 -2.75
CA HIS A 192 -18.08 -27.90 -3.88
C HIS A 192 -17.48 -26.89 -4.88
N ARG A 193 -17.11 -25.69 -4.40
CA ARG A 193 -16.65 -24.59 -5.26
C ARG A 193 -15.32 -24.88 -5.96
N ILE A 194 -14.39 -25.58 -5.32
CA ILE A 194 -13.12 -25.95 -5.98
C ILE A 194 -13.31 -26.99 -7.08
N LYS A 195 -14.39 -27.81 -7.05
CA LYS A 195 -14.70 -28.75 -8.14
C LYS A 195 -15.16 -27.99 -9.39
N ILE A 196 -15.95 -26.93 -9.24
CA ILE A 196 -16.34 -26.04 -10.36
C ILE A 196 -15.08 -25.38 -10.96
N MET A 197 -14.21 -24.83 -10.11
CA MET A 197 -12.94 -24.26 -10.57
C MET A 197 -12.05 -25.28 -11.28
N LYS A 198 -12.03 -26.52 -10.80
CA LYS A 198 -11.29 -27.62 -11.43
C LYS A 198 -11.85 -27.93 -12.81
N GLU A 199 -13.17 -28.09 -12.96
CA GLU A 199 -13.83 -28.29 -14.24
C GLU A 199 -13.44 -27.20 -15.24
N ILE A 200 -13.50 -25.93 -14.83
CA ILE A 200 -13.10 -24.80 -15.69
C ILE A 200 -11.67 -24.99 -16.20
N VAL A 201 -10.69 -25.22 -15.31
CA VAL A 201 -9.28 -25.28 -15.74
C VAL A 201 -8.89 -26.58 -16.44
N THR A 202 -9.70 -27.64 -16.33
CA THR A 202 -9.46 -28.91 -17.03
C THR A 202 -10.15 -28.97 -18.39
N ASP A 203 -11.39 -28.50 -18.47
CA ASP A 203 -12.27 -28.76 -19.63
C ASP A 203 -12.30 -27.55 -20.59
N TYR A 204 -11.89 -26.36 -20.13
CA TYR A 204 -11.87 -25.14 -20.93
C TYR A 204 -10.44 -24.64 -21.25
N PRO A 205 -10.23 -24.03 -22.43
CA PRO A 205 -8.93 -23.53 -22.86
C PRO A 205 -8.49 -22.22 -22.18
N VAL A 206 -9.17 -21.78 -21.12
CA VAL A 206 -8.86 -20.54 -20.38
C VAL A 206 -7.41 -20.47 -19.92
N ASP A 207 -6.82 -19.29 -19.88
CA ASP A 207 -5.44 -19.08 -19.40
C ASP A 207 -5.33 -19.15 -17.86
N GLY A 208 -6.46 -19.10 -17.17
CA GLY A 208 -6.50 -19.21 -15.72
C GLY A 208 -7.80 -18.71 -15.08
N LEU A 209 -7.71 -18.30 -13.82
CA LEU A 209 -8.83 -17.88 -12.99
C LEU A 209 -8.61 -16.46 -12.42
N GLU A 210 -9.69 -15.68 -12.28
CA GLU A 210 -9.74 -14.52 -11.38
C GLU A 210 -10.70 -14.83 -10.22
N LEU A 211 -10.21 -14.76 -8.98
CA LEU A 211 -11.05 -14.90 -7.78
C LEU A 211 -11.49 -13.51 -7.30
N ASN A 212 -12.79 -13.23 -7.37
CA ASN A 212 -13.36 -11.96 -6.99
C ASN A 212 -13.92 -12.00 -5.57
N PHE A 213 -13.12 -11.51 -4.62
CA PHE A 213 -13.48 -11.40 -3.20
C PHE A 213 -14.30 -10.15 -2.89
N VAL A 214 -14.52 -9.23 -3.85
CA VAL A 214 -15.33 -8.01 -3.62
C VAL A 214 -16.82 -8.24 -3.88
N ARG A 215 -17.17 -9.35 -4.53
CA ARG A 215 -18.56 -9.80 -4.72
C ARG A 215 -18.87 -10.94 -3.77
N TRP A 216 -19.48 -10.69 -2.61
CA TRP A 216 -19.77 -9.41 -1.92
C TRP A 216 -18.86 -9.23 -0.69
N ALA A 217 -17.70 -9.87 -0.75
CA ALA A 217 -16.78 -9.97 0.37
C ALA A 217 -17.37 -10.67 1.59
N LYS A 218 -18.37 -11.54 1.48
CA LYS A 218 -19.01 -12.23 2.61
C LYS A 218 -18.57 -13.70 2.70
N HIS A 219 -17.47 -13.98 3.38
CA HIS A 219 -16.93 -15.35 3.42
C HIS A 219 -17.12 -16.05 4.77
N PHE A 220 -17.29 -15.25 5.83
CA PHE A 220 -17.36 -15.67 7.22
C PHE A 220 -18.33 -14.76 7.98
N PRO A 221 -18.75 -15.11 9.22
CA PRO A 221 -19.39 -14.16 10.11
C PRO A 221 -18.58 -12.86 10.21
N ARG A 222 -19.28 -11.73 10.24
CA ARG A 222 -18.68 -10.41 9.94
C ARG A 222 -17.57 -9.94 10.89
N ASP A 223 -17.55 -10.46 12.10
CA ASP A 223 -16.57 -10.20 13.16
C ASP A 223 -15.43 -11.23 13.16
N LYS A 224 -15.52 -12.27 12.32
CA LYS A 224 -14.63 -13.43 12.31
C LYS A 224 -13.69 -13.49 11.11
N GLY A 225 -13.77 -12.55 10.17
CA GLY A 225 -12.92 -12.59 8.96
C GLY A 225 -11.43 -12.71 9.28
N ARG A 226 -10.90 -11.88 10.19
CA ARG A 226 -9.48 -11.91 10.56
C ARG A 226 -9.08 -13.22 11.26
N GLU A 227 -9.92 -13.71 12.17
CA GLU A 227 -9.73 -14.98 12.88
C GLU A 227 -9.73 -16.17 11.91
N LYS A 228 -10.60 -16.12 10.89
CA LYS A 228 -10.82 -17.20 9.92
C LYS A 228 -9.99 -17.07 8.62
N ALA A 229 -9.22 -16.00 8.46
CA ALA A 229 -8.31 -15.80 7.32
C ALA A 229 -7.35 -16.99 7.04
N PRO A 230 -6.85 -17.74 8.06
CA PRO A 230 -6.07 -18.95 7.82
C PRO A 230 -6.85 -20.05 7.06
N ILE A 231 -8.17 -20.15 7.23
CA ILE A 231 -9.02 -21.10 6.51
C ILE A 231 -9.04 -20.73 5.02
N MET A 232 -9.29 -19.46 4.71
CA MET A 232 -9.29 -18.97 3.32
C MET A 232 -7.91 -19.09 2.68
N THR A 233 -6.84 -18.83 3.43
CA THR A 233 -5.46 -18.97 2.94
C THR A 233 -5.12 -20.40 2.54
N ARG A 234 -5.49 -21.39 3.37
CA ARG A 234 -5.35 -22.81 3.00
C ARG A 234 -6.21 -23.18 1.80
N TYR A 235 -7.37 -22.55 1.63
CA TYR A 235 -8.22 -22.78 0.48
C TYR A 235 -7.58 -22.25 -0.82
N VAL A 236 -7.02 -21.04 -0.81
CA VAL A 236 -6.29 -20.47 -1.95
C VAL A 236 -5.04 -21.30 -2.26
N GLU A 237 -4.34 -21.83 -1.26
CA GLU A 237 -3.25 -22.80 -1.47
C GLU A 237 -3.74 -24.04 -2.23
N ARG A 238 -4.87 -24.62 -1.83
CA ARG A 238 -5.48 -25.77 -2.51
C ARG A 238 -5.84 -25.44 -3.96
N ILE A 239 -6.41 -24.26 -4.22
CA ILE A 239 -6.71 -23.78 -5.58
C ILE A 239 -5.43 -23.67 -6.40
N ARG A 240 -4.38 -23.03 -5.87
CA ARG A 240 -3.09 -22.89 -6.58
C ARG A 240 -2.49 -24.24 -6.93
N ARG A 241 -2.43 -25.18 -5.97
CA ARG A 241 -1.93 -26.54 -6.21
C ARG A 241 -2.75 -27.28 -7.26
N MET A 242 -4.07 -27.16 -7.21
CA MET A 242 -4.97 -27.73 -8.22
C MET A 242 -4.67 -27.16 -9.61
N MET A 243 -4.56 -25.84 -9.74
CA MET A 243 -4.26 -25.18 -11.01
C MET A 243 -2.87 -25.53 -11.55
N ASP A 244 -1.85 -25.62 -10.69
CA ASP A 244 -0.50 -26.02 -11.10
C ASP A 244 -0.47 -27.46 -11.62
N ASN A 245 -1.18 -28.37 -10.95
CA ASN A 245 -1.31 -29.75 -11.41
C ASN A 245 -2.05 -29.84 -12.75
N SER A 246 -3.11 -29.06 -12.94
CA SER A 246 -3.85 -29.00 -14.21
C SER A 246 -3.01 -28.38 -15.33
N GLY A 247 -2.30 -27.29 -15.06
CA GLY A 247 -1.43 -26.60 -16.03
C GLY A 247 -0.30 -27.49 -16.54
N ARG A 248 0.36 -28.26 -15.67
CA ARG A 248 1.40 -29.24 -16.06
C ARG A 248 0.91 -30.33 -17.01
N LYS A 249 -0.40 -30.66 -16.97
CA LYS A 249 -1.01 -31.65 -17.85
C LYS A 249 -1.42 -31.09 -19.21
N ARG A 250 -1.41 -29.76 -19.39
CA ARG A 250 -1.72 -29.14 -20.69
C ARG A 250 -0.56 -29.33 -21.65
N LYS A 251 -0.88 -29.46 -22.94
CA LYS A 251 0.12 -29.67 -24.02
C LYS A 251 1.24 -28.63 -24.04
N ASN A 252 0.96 -27.39 -23.62
CA ASN A 252 1.94 -26.30 -23.60
C ASN A 252 2.70 -26.17 -22.26
N GLY A 253 2.34 -26.97 -21.24
CA GLY A 253 2.94 -26.92 -19.89
C GLY A 253 2.87 -25.57 -19.18
N LYS A 254 2.10 -24.60 -19.70
CA LYS A 254 2.09 -23.24 -19.16
C LYS A 254 1.43 -23.20 -17.78
N ARG A 255 2.04 -22.46 -16.86
CA ARG A 255 1.43 -22.16 -15.57
C ARG A 255 0.17 -21.32 -15.79
N LEU A 256 -0.95 -21.76 -15.22
CA LEU A 256 -2.20 -21.04 -15.29
C LEU A 256 -2.16 -19.80 -14.39
N THR A 257 -2.61 -18.67 -14.93
CA THR A 257 -2.67 -17.38 -14.25
C THR A 257 -3.71 -17.42 -13.12
N LEU A 258 -3.34 -16.97 -11.93
CA LEU A 258 -4.28 -16.74 -10.83
C LEU A 258 -4.29 -15.26 -10.44
N GLY A 259 -5.36 -14.56 -10.81
CA GLY A 259 -5.63 -13.19 -10.40
C GLY A 259 -6.54 -13.14 -9.18
N ILE A 260 -6.34 -12.16 -8.30
CA ILE A 260 -7.23 -11.94 -7.14
C ILE A 260 -7.73 -10.51 -7.14
N ARG A 261 -9.06 -10.33 -7.11
CA ARG A 261 -9.67 -9.02 -6.85
C ARG A 261 -10.05 -8.90 -5.38
N VAL A 262 -9.55 -7.85 -4.74
CA VAL A 262 -9.63 -7.65 -3.28
C VAL A 262 -10.26 -6.31 -2.90
N PRO A 263 -10.78 -6.20 -1.66
CA PRO A 263 -11.28 -4.94 -1.11
C PRO A 263 -10.31 -3.75 -1.15
N GLU A 264 -10.84 -2.57 -0.82
CA GLU A 264 -10.20 -1.25 -1.02
C GLU A 264 -8.91 -1.02 -0.24
N SER A 265 -8.68 -1.72 0.88
CA SER A 265 -7.51 -1.57 1.74
C SER A 265 -7.10 -2.89 2.37
N LEU A 266 -5.89 -2.97 2.92
CA LEU A 266 -5.50 -4.16 3.68
C LEU A 266 -6.39 -4.40 4.89
N HIS A 267 -6.87 -3.32 5.51
CA HIS A 267 -7.83 -3.42 6.62
C HIS A 267 -9.11 -4.14 6.19
N THR A 268 -9.73 -3.73 5.08
CA THR A 268 -10.95 -4.39 4.59
C THR A 268 -10.70 -5.79 4.04
N CYS A 269 -9.51 -6.08 3.51
CA CYS A 269 -9.10 -7.44 3.17
C CYS A 269 -9.12 -8.36 4.40
N TRP A 270 -8.51 -7.93 5.51
CA TRP A 270 -8.51 -8.69 6.76
C TRP A 270 -9.91 -8.90 7.33
N LEU A 271 -10.78 -7.87 7.26
CA LEU A 271 -12.19 -8.00 7.65
C LEU A 271 -12.94 -9.03 6.80
N ALA A 272 -12.60 -9.15 5.52
CA ALA A 272 -13.17 -10.15 4.62
C ALA A 272 -12.50 -11.54 4.73
N GLY A 273 -11.50 -11.72 5.59
CA GLY A 273 -10.73 -12.96 5.72
C GLY A 273 -9.77 -13.24 4.55
N VAL A 274 -9.27 -12.19 3.92
CA VAL A 274 -8.38 -12.22 2.75
C VAL A 274 -6.97 -11.79 3.19
N ASP A 275 -6.05 -12.75 3.32
CA ASP A 275 -4.63 -12.51 3.62
C ASP A 275 -3.81 -12.44 2.32
N ILE A 276 -4.05 -11.38 1.55
CA ILE A 276 -3.45 -11.19 0.23
C ILE A 276 -1.92 -11.09 0.28
N GLU A 277 -1.36 -10.55 1.35
CA GLU A 277 0.09 -10.40 1.52
C GLU A 277 0.78 -11.76 1.59
N THR A 278 0.21 -12.71 2.35
CA THR A 278 0.72 -14.09 2.40
C THR A 278 0.66 -14.76 1.02
N TRP A 279 -0.44 -14.59 0.27
CA TRP A 279 -0.61 -15.24 -1.04
C TRP A 279 0.40 -14.74 -2.07
N VAL A 280 0.71 -13.43 -2.03
CA VAL A 280 1.77 -12.82 -2.83
C VAL A 280 3.15 -13.34 -2.43
N LYS A 281 3.49 -13.32 -1.13
CA LYS A 281 4.81 -13.77 -0.64
C LYS A 281 5.09 -15.24 -0.92
N LYS A 282 4.03 -16.07 -0.99
CA LYS A 282 4.12 -17.49 -1.35
C LYS A 282 4.19 -17.73 -2.86
N GLY A 283 4.09 -16.69 -3.69
CA GLY A 283 4.12 -16.81 -5.16
C GLY A 283 2.89 -17.51 -5.74
N TRP A 284 1.75 -17.47 -5.05
CA TRP A 284 0.55 -18.18 -5.50
C TRP A 284 -0.22 -17.42 -6.57
N ILE A 285 -0.08 -16.10 -6.64
CA ILE A 285 -0.90 -15.24 -7.51
C ILE A 285 -0.01 -14.45 -8.47
N ASP A 286 -0.58 -14.05 -9.61
CA ASP A 286 0.13 -13.38 -10.70
C ASP A 286 -0.13 -11.87 -10.74
N PHE A 287 -1.32 -11.47 -10.27
CA PHE A 287 -1.71 -10.08 -10.08
C PHE A 287 -2.77 -9.93 -8.98
N VAL A 288 -2.84 -8.74 -8.41
CA VAL A 288 -3.91 -8.32 -7.50
C VAL A 288 -4.65 -7.13 -8.10
N VAL A 289 -5.97 -7.12 -8.01
CA VAL A 289 -6.83 -6.00 -8.39
C VAL A 289 -7.43 -5.37 -7.12
N ILE A 290 -6.98 -4.18 -6.77
CA ILE A 290 -7.57 -3.39 -5.68
C ILE A 290 -8.87 -2.78 -6.21
N SER A 291 -9.97 -3.04 -5.51
CA SER A 291 -11.29 -2.70 -6.02
C SER A 291 -12.17 -2.11 -4.92
N THR A 292 -12.78 -0.97 -5.23
CA THR A 292 -14.03 -0.58 -4.59
C THR A 292 -15.15 -1.52 -5.01
N TRP A 293 -16.31 -1.35 -4.40
CA TRP A 293 -17.47 -2.14 -4.77
C TRP A 293 -18.01 -1.83 -6.18
N ASN A 294 -18.04 -0.56 -6.64
CA ASN A 294 -18.61 -0.20 -7.95
C ASN A 294 -18.14 1.15 -8.55
N ASN A 295 -17.15 1.83 -7.99
CA ASN A 295 -16.83 3.21 -8.34
C ASN A 295 -15.32 3.49 -8.41
N THR A 296 -14.94 4.52 -9.15
CA THR A 296 -13.56 4.99 -9.20
C THR A 296 -13.33 5.94 -8.03
N ASP A 297 -12.46 5.55 -7.10
CA ASP A 297 -12.04 6.42 -6.00
C ASP A 297 -10.57 6.80 -6.17
N PRO A 298 -10.23 8.08 -6.43
CA PRO A 298 -8.85 8.49 -6.60
C PRO A 298 -8.00 8.37 -5.32
N GLN A 299 -8.60 8.08 -4.15
CA GLN A 299 -7.90 7.96 -2.86
C GLN A 299 -7.59 6.53 -2.43
N LEU A 300 -7.76 5.53 -3.29
CA LEU A 300 -7.40 4.15 -2.92
C LEU A 300 -5.94 4.06 -2.40
N PRO A 301 -5.68 3.37 -1.28
CA PRO A 301 -4.35 3.23 -0.69
C PRO A 301 -3.50 2.18 -1.44
N VAL A 302 -3.24 2.44 -2.72
CA VAL A 302 -2.49 1.53 -3.61
C VAL A 302 -1.08 1.24 -3.09
N ASP A 303 -0.49 2.19 -2.36
CA ASP A 303 0.82 2.06 -1.76
C ASP A 303 0.89 0.99 -0.66
N GLU A 304 -0.23 0.61 -0.02
CA GLU A 304 -0.25 -0.51 0.94
C GLU A 304 0.06 -1.85 0.24
N PHE A 305 -0.51 -2.06 -0.94
CA PHE A 305 -0.37 -3.30 -1.71
C PHE A 305 0.96 -3.34 -2.47
N SER A 306 1.33 -2.23 -3.12
CA SER A 306 2.55 -2.16 -3.95
C SER A 306 3.84 -2.42 -3.17
N ARG A 307 3.84 -2.24 -1.85
CA ARG A 307 4.96 -2.56 -0.94
C ARG A 307 5.38 -4.03 -0.99
N PHE A 308 4.45 -4.96 -1.19
CA PHE A 308 4.74 -6.40 -1.21
C PHE A 308 4.53 -7.06 -2.58
N THR A 309 3.71 -6.50 -3.46
CA THR A 309 3.51 -7.02 -4.83
C THR A 309 4.69 -6.73 -5.75
N ARG A 310 5.22 -5.50 -5.74
CA ARG A 310 6.37 -5.10 -6.57
C ARG A 310 7.61 -5.96 -6.36
N PRO A 311 8.12 -6.16 -5.13
CA PRO A 311 9.30 -7.01 -4.92
C PRO A 311 9.02 -8.49 -5.25
N ALA A 312 7.76 -8.92 -5.24
CA ALA A 312 7.35 -10.28 -5.61
C ALA A 312 7.09 -10.45 -7.13
N GLY A 313 7.21 -9.38 -7.92
CA GLY A 313 6.88 -9.43 -9.36
C GLY A 313 5.40 -9.72 -9.63
N VAL A 314 4.50 -9.35 -8.72
CA VAL A 314 3.04 -9.47 -8.88
C VAL A 314 2.49 -8.14 -9.37
N ASP A 315 1.67 -8.14 -10.43
CA ASP A 315 1.12 -6.89 -10.96
C ASP A 315 0.14 -6.27 -9.95
N THR A 316 0.31 -4.98 -9.66
CA THR A 316 -0.59 -4.20 -8.79
C THR A 316 -1.57 -3.43 -9.66
N ILE A 317 -2.80 -3.92 -9.75
CA ILE A 317 -3.82 -3.38 -10.65
C ILE A 317 -4.89 -2.66 -9.83
N VAL A 318 -5.44 -1.56 -10.34
CA VAL A 318 -6.50 -0.80 -9.65
C VAL A 318 -7.76 -0.75 -10.50
N THR A 319 -8.90 -1.01 -9.89
CA THR A 319 -10.19 -0.95 -10.58
C THR A 319 -10.57 0.48 -10.92
N MET A 320 -10.99 0.69 -12.17
CA MET A 320 -11.72 1.88 -12.61
C MET A 320 -13.06 1.46 -13.19
N GLY A 321 -14.12 1.90 -12.52
CA GLY A 321 -15.48 1.85 -13.03
C GLY A 321 -15.82 3.10 -13.84
N ASN A 322 -16.97 3.10 -14.50
CA ASN A 322 -17.49 4.25 -15.22
C ASN A 322 -17.87 5.44 -14.30
N MET A 323 -18.22 5.20 -13.03
CA MET A 323 -18.65 6.22 -12.06
C MET A 323 -17.51 6.68 -11.13
N ILE A 324 -17.53 7.93 -10.64
CA ILE A 324 -16.57 8.49 -9.66
C ILE A 324 -17.25 8.93 -8.33
N GLY A 325 -18.50 8.51 -8.09
CA GLY A 325 -19.35 8.91 -6.96
C GLY A 325 -19.91 7.74 -6.15
N SER A 326 -20.71 8.04 -5.12
CA SER A 326 -21.49 7.01 -4.40
C SER A 326 -22.81 6.68 -5.09
N LEU A 327 -23.50 5.68 -4.56
CA LEU A 327 -24.82 5.25 -5.04
C LEU A 327 -25.98 6.07 -4.47
N SER A 328 -25.69 7.26 -3.93
CA SER A 328 -26.71 8.18 -3.43
C SER A 328 -27.45 8.85 -4.58
N ALA A 329 -28.79 8.75 -4.55
CA ALA A 329 -29.67 9.51 -5.43
C ALA A 329 -30.10 10.87 -4.84
N GLY A 330 -29.76 11.14 -3.58
CA GLY A 330 -30.06 12.40 -2.90
C GLY A 330 -29.05 13.51 -3.23
N PRO A 331 -29.35 14.75 -2.81
CA PRO A 331 -28.53 15.92 -3.12
C PRO A 331 -27.13 15.87 -2.46
N PRO A 332 -26.17 16.68 -2.96
CA PRO A 332 -26.29 17.59 -4.10
C PRO A 332 -26.39 16.83 -5.43
N ILE A 333 -27.17 17.38 -6.37
CA ILE A 333 -27.34 16.78 -7.70
C ILE A 333 -26.42 17.48 -8.70
N PRO A 334 -25.40 16.81 -9.26
CA PRO A 334 -24.53 17.39 -10.27
C PRO A 334 -25.30 17.76 -11.55
N ARG A 335 -25.11 18.99 -12.04
CA ARG A 335 -25.68 19.52 -13.31
C ARG A 335 -24.63 19.89 -14.35
N ASP A 336 -23.36 19.88 -13.96
CA ASP A 336 -22.20 20.25 -14.79
C ASP A 336 -21.67 19.11 -15.66
N ARG A 337 -22.39 17.99 -15.70
CA ARG A 337 -22.04 16.77 -16.41
C ARG A 337 -23.31 15.97 -16.71
N GLY A 338 -23.37 15.33 -17.87
CA GLY A 338 -24.48 14.42 -18.22
C GLY A 338 -24.56 13.23 -17.26
N THR A 339 -25.73 12.58 -17.19
CA THR A 339 -25.96 11.41 -16.34
C THR A 339 -25.02 10.25 -16.70
N ALA A 340 -24.61 9.42 -15.74
CA ALA A 340 -23.72 8.26 -15.95
C ALA A 340 -24.43 7.02 -16.47
N GLN A 341 -25.75 7.02 -16.36
CA GLN A 341 -26.61 5.99 -16.86
C GLN A 341 -27.62 6.63 -17.83
N SER A 342 -28.40 5.83 -18.55
CA SER A 342 -29.39 6.35 -19.50
C SER A 342 -30.38 7.32 -18.84
N SER A 343 -31.09 8.11 -19.66
CA SER A 343 -32.02 9.18 -19.26
C SER A 343 -33.18 8.74 -18.31
N LYS A 344 -33.26 7.46 -17.96
CA LYS A 344 -34.28 6.83 -17.10
C LYS A 344 -33.80 6.55 -15.66
N HIS A 345 -32.60 6.97 -15.25
CA HIS A 345 -32.04 6.63 -13.93
C HIS A 345 -31.87 7.85 -13.01
N ALA A 346 -31.91 7.58 -11.69
CA ALA A 346 -32.07 8.59 -10.63
C ALA A 346 -30.98 9.68 -10.65
N ALA A 347 -31.37 10.91 -10.27
CA ALA A 347 -30.47 12.04 -10.10
C ALA A 347 -29.47 11.80 -8.95
N GLY A 348 -28.48 12.68 -8.75
CA GLY A 348 -27.50 12.59 -7.64
C GLY A 348 -26.13 12.01 -8.04
N TYR A 349 -25.37 11.51 -7.07
CA TYR A 349 -24.00 11.02 -7.28
C TYR A 349 -23.91 9.73 -8.10
N VAL A 350 -24.97 8.92 -8.11
CA VAL A 350 -25.08 7.73 -8.96
C VAL A 350 -25.01 8.07 -10.46
N SER A 351 -25.17 9.34 -10.82
CA SER A 351 -25.12 9.84 -12.20
C SER A 351 -23.76 10.43 -12.61
N MET A 352 -22.70 10.31 -11.80
CA MET A 352 -21.40 10.92 -12.10
C MET A 352 -20.46 10.06 -12.96
N LEU A 353 -20.59 10.18 -14.28
CA LEU A 353 -19.72 9.50 -15.25
C LEU A 353 -18.34 10.15 -15.27
N LEU A 354 -17.29 9.34 -15.28
CA LEU A 354 -15.94 9.82 -15.53
C LEU A 354 -15.87 10.57 -16.86
N ASN A 355 -15.28 11.77 -16.82
CA ASN A 355 -14.69 12.38 -18.00
C ASN A 355 -13.19 12.06 -18.08
N THR A 356 -12.58 12.39 -19.21
CA THR A 356 -11.15 12.10 -19.48
C THR A 356 -10.21 12.73 -18.45
N ALA A 357 -10.46 13.98 -18.01
CA ALA A 357 -9.60 14.63 -17.04
C ALA A 357 -9.74 13.99 -15.64
N GLU A 358 -10.94 13.59 -15.25
CA GLU A 358 -11.19 12.89 -13.98
C GLU A 358 -10.58 11.49 -13.96
N ALA A 359 -10.71 10.75 -15.05
CA ALA A 359 -10.06 9.46 -15.22
C ALA A 359 -8.54 9.60 -15.13
N ARG A 360 -7.96 10.63 -15.78
CA ARG A 360 -6.53 10.95 -15.67
C ARG A 360 -6.12 11.32 -14.24
N GLY A 361 -6.90 12.12 -13.52
CA GLY A 361 -6.61 12.46 -12.12
C GLY A 361 -6.57 11.23 -11.21
N ALA A 362 -7.57 10.35 -11.31
CA ALA A 362 -7.59 9.10 -10.57
C ALA A 362 -6.42 8.19 -10.94
N ALA A 363 -6.19 7.97 -12.24
CA ALA A 363 -5.08 7.14 -12.71
C ALA A 363 -3.71 7.73 -12.36
N ALA A 364 -3.55 9.06 -12.36
CA ALA A 364 -2.31 9.73 -11.95
C ALA A 364 -1.97 9.40 -10.49
N ASN A 365 -2.97 9.40 -9.60
CA ASN A 365 -2.78 8.88 -8.24
C ASN A 365 -2.39 7.40 -8.27
N PHE A 366 -3.18 6.54 -8.91
CA PHE A 366 -2.92 5.10 -8.90
C PHE A 366 -1.51 4.75 -9.36
N TYR A 367 -1.09 5.25 -10.53
CA TYR A 367 0.24 5.02 -11.06
C TYR A 367 1.35 5.64 -10.21
N THR A 368 1.10 6.79 -9.59
CA THR A 368 2.10 7.45 -8.72
C THR A 368 2.36 6.65 -7.45
N TYR A 369 1.31 6.07 -6.87
CA TYR A 369 1.39 5.43 -5.55
C TYR A 369 1.60 3.93 -5.57
N GLY A 370 1.56 3.27 -6.73
CA GLY A 370 1.81 1.83 -6.70
C GLY A 370 1.44 1.07 -7.95
N ALA A 371 0.37 1.50 -8.61
CA ALA A 371 -0.27 0.70 -9.65
C ALA A 371 0.65 0.50 -10.85
N ASP A 372 0.60 -0.70 -11.40
CA ASP A 372 1.26 -1.07 -12.63
C ASP A 372 0.31 -0.84 -13.82
N SER A 373 -1.00 -0.95 -13.60
CA SER A 373 -2.05 -0.83 -14.63
C SER A 373 -3.45 -0.64 -14.02
N ILE A 374 -4.48 -0.66 -14.89
CA ILE A 374 -5.89 -0.47 -14.58
C ILE A 374 -6.71 -1.75 -14.88
N SER A 375 -7.73 -2.02 -14.07
CA SER A 375 -8.79 -2.99 -14.35
C SER A 375 -10.09 -2.24 -14.64
N PHE A 376 -10.61 -2.34 -15.85
CA PHE A 376 -11.90 -1.79 -16.22
C PHE A 376 -13.01 -2.74 -15.78
N TRP A 377 -13.96 -2.23 -14.99
CA TRP A 377 -15.11 -3.01 -14.50
C TRP A 377 -16.40 -2.22 -14.66
N ASN A 378 -17.50 -2.88 -15.06
CA ASN A 378 -18.77 -2.23 -15.38
C ASN A 378 -18.67 -1.16 -16.48
N VAL A 379 -17.70 -1.32 -17.38
CA VAL A 379 -17.50 -0.44 -18.54
C VAL A 379 -18.21 -1.00 -19.78
N GLY A 380 -18.12 -2.32 -20.01
CA GLY A 380 -18.66 -2.99 -21.20
C GLY A 380 -20.17 -2.85 -21.41
N ILE A 381 -20.95 -2.80 -20.33
CA ILE A 381 -22.42 -2.64 -20.36
C ILE A 381 -22.88 -1.40 -21.14
N HIS A 382 -22.01 -0.40 -21.29
CA HIS A 382 -22.36 0.85 -21.94
C HIS A 382 -22.15 0.85 -23.46
N PHE A 383 -21.42 -0.11 -24.03
CA PHE A 383 -21.18 -0.12 -25.47
C PHE A 383 -22.29 -0.82 -26.27
N GLY A 384 -23.27 -1.42 -25.60
CA GLY A 384 -24.48 -2.01 -26.17
C GLY A 384 -25.50 -1.00 -26.72
N ARG A 385 -26.79 -1.28 -26.51
CA ARG A 385 -27.90 -0.47 -27.05
C ARG A 385 -28.03 0.90 -26.36
N GLU A 386 -28.72 1.85 -26.97
CA GLU A 386 -28.94 3.20 -26.41
C GLU A 386 -29.62 3.19 -25.02
N VAL A 387 -30.37 2.14 -24.72
CA VAL A 387 -30.98 1.90 -23.39
C VAL A 387 -29.94 1.83 -22.27
N THR A 388 -28.69 1.41 -22.56
CA THR A 388 -27.61 1.30 -21.56
C THR A 388 -26.66 2.49 -21.55
N ALA A 389 -26.43 3.13 -22.71
CA ALA A 389 -25.76 4.42 -22.81
C ALA A 389 -26.03 5.14 -24.14
N SER A 390 -26.06 6.48 -24.14
CA SER A 390 -26.12 7.31 -25.36
C SER A 390 -24.84 7.21 -26.19
N PRO A 391 -24.88 7.57 -27.49
CA PRO A 391 -23.67 7.67 -28.33
C PRO A 391 -22.55 8.53 -27.71
N GLU A 392 -22.90 9.66 -27.09
CA GLU A 392 -21.97 10.58 -26.43
C GLU A 392 -21.33 9.94 -25.20
N GLN A 393 -22.11 9.19 -24.41
CA GLN A 393 -21.61 8.44 -23.26
C GLN A 393 -20.62 7.35 -23.72
N ARG A 394 -20.95 6.59 -24.77
CA ARG A 394 -20.03 5.60 -25.36
C ARG A 394 -18.72 6.22 -25.81
N LYS A 395 -18.79 7.32 -26.57
CA LYS A 395 -17.61 8.06 -27.04
C LYS A 395 -16.76 8.57 -25.87
N ARG A 396 -17.40 9.08 -24.80
CA ARG A 396 -16.71 9.51 -23.59
C ARG A 396 -16.00 8.35 -22.90
N ILE A 397 -16.65 7.20 -22.78
CA ILE A 397 -16.09 6.01 -22.14
C ILE A 397 -14.88 5.49 -22.91
N ALA A 398 -14.99 5.35 -24.23
CA ALA A 398 -13.85 5.01 -25.08
C ALA A 398 -12.70 6.03 -24.93
N ALA A 399 -13.00 7.33 -24.94
CA ALA A 399 -11.96 8.36 -24.81
C ALA A 399 -11.18 8.28 -23.48
N TRP A 400 -11.87 8.12 -22.34
CA TRP A 400 -11.19 8.11 -21.05
C TRP A 400 -10.45 6.80 -20.79
N THR A 401 -10.98 5.65 -21.23
CA THR A 401 -10.30 4.35 -21.08
C THR A 401 -8.98 4.33 -21.85
N HIS A 402 -8.93 4.91 -23.05
CA HIS A 402 -7.69 5.13 -23.80
C HIS A 402 -6.73 6.11 -23.11
N ALA A 403 -7.25 7.17 -22.48
CA ALA A 403 -6.42 8.17 -21.80
C ALA A 403 -5.72 7.65 -20.53
N VAL A 404 -6.19 6.55 -19.95
CA VAL A 404 -5.61 5.95 -18.73
C VAL A 404 -4.84 4.65 -18.98
N GLY A 405 -4.80 4.18 -20.23
CA GLY A 405 -4.15 2.92 -20.62
C GLY A 405 -2.63 2.89 -20.39
N SER A 406 -1.99 4.04 -20.19
CA SER A 406 -0.57 4.13 -19.83
C SER A 406 -0.26 5.38 -19.01
N ARG A 407 0.83 5.32 -18.25
CA ARG A 407 1.39 6.49 -17.55
C ARG A 407 1.57 7.69 -18.49
N LYS A 408 2.14 7.48 -19.68
CA LYS A 408 2.38 8.55 -20.65
C LYS A 408 1.08 9.27 -21.04
N GLN A 409 0.02 8.52 -21.35
CA GLN A 409 -1.27 9.10 -21.75
C GLN A 409 -1.99 9.83 -20.61
N VAL A 410 -1.80 9.36 -19.37
CA VAL A 410 -2.34 10.01 -18.17
C VAL A 410 -1.76 11.42 -18.01
N TRP A 411 -0.44 11.57 -18.18
CA TRP A 411 0.25 12.85 -18.01
C TRP A 411 0.18 13.77 -19.24
N ALA A 412 -0.30 13.26 -20.39
CA ALA A 412 -0.35 13.99 -21.66
C ALA A 412 -1.44 15.08 -21.74
N GLY A 413 -2.28 15.25 -20.72
CA GLY A 413 -3.27 16.32 -20.71
C GLY A 413 -3.87 16.58 -19.33
N PRO A 414 -4.91 17.43 -19.26
CA PRO A 414 -5.45 17.90 -17.98
C PRO A 414 -5.88 16.76 -17.06
N ARG A 415 -5.75 17.02 -15.75
CA ARG A 415 -6.07 16.07 -14.68
C ARG A 415 -7.01 16.74 -13.71
N THR A 416 -8.13 16.08 -13.39
CA THR A 416 -9.07 16.53 -12.37
C THR A 416 -9.11 15.50 -11.27
N TYR A 417 -8.62 15.84 -10.09
CA TYR A 417 -8.76 14.99 -8.90
C TYR A 417 -10.08 15.35 -8.23
N ARG A 418 -11.08 14.46 -8.31
CA ARG A 418 -12.41 14.70 -7.76
C ARG A 418 -12.68 13.76 -6.59
N PHE A 419 -12.90 14.34 -5.42
CA PHE A 419 -13.12 13.66 -4.16
C PHE A 419 -14.59 13.81 -3.77
N LEU A 420 -15.26 12.67 -3.60
CA LEU A 420 -16.70 12.57 -3.36
C LEU A 420 -16.98 11.49 -2.31
N PRO A 421 -18.07 11.59 -1.53
CA PRO A 421 -18.31 10.70 -0.41
C PRO A 421 -18.73 9.31 -0.90
N MET A 422 -17.78 8.38 -1.03
CA MET A 422 -17.96 7.06 -1.69
C MET A 422 -19.00 6.16 -1.01
N GLY A 423 -19.19 6.31 0.30
CA GLY A 423 -20.14 5.54 1.10
C GLY A 423 -21.49 6.25 1.37
N LYS A 424 -21.77 7.40 0.74
CA LYS A 424 -23.02 8.13 0.97
C LYS A 424 -24.23 7.33 0.49
N GLY A 425 -25.31 7.33 1.26
CA GLY A 425 -26.54 6.59 1.03
C GLY A 425 -26.43 5.09 1.31
N ILE A 426 -25.24 4.59 1.65
CA ILE A 426 -25.08 3.17 1.96
C ILE A 426 -25.81 2.82 3.24
N SER A 427 -25.82 3.75 4.23
CA SER A 427 -26.44 3.60 5.54
C SER A 427 -27.98 3.49 5.51
N ALA A 428 -28.61 3.65 4.33
CA ALA A 428 -30.02 3.38 4.10
C ALA A 428 -30.33 1.98 3.50
N ARG A 429 -29.36 1.27 2.91
CA ARG A 429 -29.57 -0.08 2.31
C ARG A 429 -29.69 -1.19 3.35
N LYS A 430 -30.86 -1.81 3.53
CA LYS A 430 -31.05 -2.88 4.52
C LYS A 430 -30.27 -4.16 4.16
N PRO A 431 -29.97 -5.06 5.13
CA PRO A 431 -29.39 -6.36 4.80
C PRO A 431 -30.32 -7.15 3.84
N PRO A 432 -29.80 -8.09 3.03
CA PRO A 432 -28.43 -8.61 3.06
C PRO A 432 -27.39 -7.72 2.39
N VAL A 433 -27.75 -6.54 1.87
CA VAL A 433 -26.84 -5.69 1.10
C VAL A 433 -25.63 -5.21 1.91
N ARG A 434 -25.72 -5.18 3.25
CA ARG A 434 -24.57 -4.89 4.14
C ARG A 434 -24.25 -6.06 5.04
N ASN A 435 -22.96 -6.29 5.29
CA ASN A 435 -22.52 -7.40 6.14
C ASN A 435 -21.54 -7.06 7.26
N TYR A 436 -20.76 -5.99 7.17
CA TYR A 436 -19.65 -5.72 8.10
C TYR A 436 -20.00 -4.70 9.19
N PRO A 437 -19.30 -4.68 10.34
CA PRO A 437 -19.69 -3.90 11.52
C PRO A 437 -19.77 -2.37 11.32
N TRP A 438 -19.31 -1.84 10.20
CA TRP A 438 -19.24 -0.42 9.90
C TRP A 438 -20.43 0.02 9.04
N TYR A 439 -21.55 0.35 9.67
CA TYR A 439 -22.78 0.79 9.01
C TYR A 439 -22.97 2.32 9.02
N ASP A 440 -21.86 3.05 9.02
CA ASP A 440 -21.88 4.50 9.13
C ASP A 440 -22.00 5.15 7.75
N GLU A 441 -22.76 6.24 7.69
CA GLU A 441 -22.85 7.08 6.51
C GLU A 441 -21.46 7.55 6.06
N GLY A 442 -21.15 7.38 4.77
CA GLY A 442 -19.84 7.73 4.21
C GLY A 442 -18.77 6.64 4.30
N SER A 443 -19.10 5.44 4.77
CA SER A 443 -18.21 4.26 4.73
C SER A 443 -18.58 3.30 3.60
N SER A 444 -17.61 2.57 3.04
CA SER A 444 -17.88 1.46 2.11
C SER A 444 -18.61 0.31 2.83
N PRO A 445 -19.20 -0.68 2.12
CA PRO A 445 -19.83 -1.84 2.76
C PRO A 445 -18.91 -2.64 3.70
N LEU A 446 -17.58 -2.47 3.55
CA LEU A 446 -16.54 -3.12 4.33
C LEU A 446 -15.92 -2.21 5.38
N GLY A 447 -16.40 -0.97 5.51
CA GLY A 447 -15.94 0.01 6.51
C GLY A 447 -14.82 0.94 6.06
N GLN A 448 -14.41 0.88 4.79
CA GLN A 448 -13.42 1.82 4.28
C GLN A 448 -14.03 3.23 4.24
N LYS A 449 -13.45 4.17 4.98
CA LYS A 449 -13.89 5.58 4.98
C LYS A 449 -13.08 6.37 3.97
N ASN A 450 -13.68 6.65 2.82
CA ASN A 450 -13.06 7.46 1.78
C ASN A 450 -13.85 8.76 1.60
N ASN A 451 -13.12 9.89 1.51
CA ASN A 451 -13.68 11.21 1.22
C ASN A 451 -14.76 11.66 2.23
N PRO A 452 -14.40 11.97 3.49
CA PRO A 452 -15.37 12.19 4.56
C PRO A 452 -16.17 13.49 4.38
N SER A 453 -17.46 13.48 4.72
CA SER A 453 -18.23 14.73 4.85
C SER A 453 -17.85 15.47 6.14
N LEU A 454 -17.54 16.76 6.03
CA LEU A 454 -17.31 17.65 7.15
C LEU A 454 -18.62 18.32 7.55
N LEU A 455 -19.11 18.02 8.75
CA LEU A 455 -20.32 18.62 9.32
C LEU A 455 -19.93 19.72 10.32
N PHE A 456 -20.38 20.95 10.08
CA PHE A 456 -20.14 22.11 10.95
C PHE A 456 -21.24 22.25 12.00
N THR A 457 -21.41 21.23 12.85
CA THR A 457 -22.35 21.25 13.99
C THR A 457 -22.01 22.36 14.99
N ASP A 458 -22.93 22.76 15.86
CA ASP A 458 -22.71 23.83 16.86
C ASP A 458 -21.46 23.62 17.75
N ALA A 459 -21.16 22.37 18.09
CA ALA A 459 -19.96 21.98 18.86
C ALA A 459 -18.65 22.06 18.06
N ARG A 460 -18.72 22.25 16.74
CA ARG A 460 -17.62 22.26 15.78
C ARG A 460 -17.43 23.62 15.09
N ILE A 461 -18.40 24.53 15.16
CA ILE A 461 -18.23 25.93 14.74
C ILE A 461 -17.05 26.56 15.51
N GLY A 462 -16.20 27.30 14.80
CA GLY A 462 -14.95 27.86 15.33
C GLY A 462 -13.79 26.87 15.43
N LYS A 463 -14.01 25.57 15.21
CA LYS A 463 -12.95 24.55 15.20
C LYS A 463 -12.50 24.23 13.78
N ARG A 464 -11.21 23.90 13.65
CA ARG A 464 -10.62 23.48 12.38
C ARG A 464 -11.02 22.05 12.04
N LEU A 465 -11.78 21.89 10.96
CA LEU A 465 -12.13 20.61 10.36
C LEU A 465 -11.18 20.30 9.20
N VAL A 466 -10.89 19.03 8.96
CA VAL A 466 -9.86 18.62 7.99
C VAL A 466 -10.45 17.65 6.98
N TYR A 467 -10.38 18.03 5.70
CA TYR A 467 -10.66 17.15 4.58
C TYR A 467 -9.34 16.63 4.00
N PRO A 468 -9.02 15.33 4.16
CA PRO A 468 -7.82 14.72 3.57
C PRO A 468 -8.01 14.51 2.07
N PHE A 469 -6.98 14.80 1.29
CA PHE A 469 -7.00 14.56 -0.15
C PHE A 469 -5.61 14.25 -0.70
N ARG A 470 -5.54 13.29 -1.63
CA ARG A 470 -4.30 12.81 -2.24
C ARG A 470 -4.19 13.26 -3.69
N VAL A 471 -3.10 13.92 -4.08
CA VAL A 471 -2.89 14.44 -5.45
C VAL A 471 -1.47 14.14 -5.90
N ALA A 472 -1.32 13.56 -7.09
CA ALA A 472 -0.01 13.23 -7.64
C ALA A 472 0.74 14.46 -8.19
N ASP A 473 0.03 15.40 -8.83
CA ASP A 473 0.59 16.68 -9.28
C ASP A 473 1.10 17.53 -8.10
N GLY A 474 2.22 18.23 -8.30
CA GLY A 474 2.80 19.17 -7.34
C GLY A 474 3.63 18.54 -6.24
N ARG A 475 3.57 17.21 -6.06
CA ARG A 475 4.25 16.49 -4.97
C ARG A 475 5.78 16.61 -4.98
N LYS A 476 6.38 16.99 -6.11
CA LYS A 476 7.82 17.24 -6.23
C LYS A 476 8.15 18.74 -6.27
N GLY A 477 7.20 19.59 -5.87
CA GLY A 477 7.33 21.03 -5.85
C GLY A 477 7.06 21.71 -7.18
N GLU A 478 6.40 21.03 -8.14
CA GLU A 478 5.95 21.63 -9.39
C GLU A 478 4.96 22.78 -9.14
N LEU A 479 5.08 23.85 -9.93
CA LEU A 479 4.08 24.91 -9.95
C LEU A 479 2.89 24.45 -10.79
N LEU A 480 1.70 24.47 -10.21
CA LEU A 480 0.49 23.98 -10.85
C LEU A 480 -0.35 25.14 -11.38
N GLU A 481 -0.84 24.98 -12.61
CA GLU A 481 -1.85 25.83 -13.20
C GLU A 481 -3.21 25.14 -13.10
N GLY A 482 -4.23 25.89 -12.69
CA GLY A 482 -5.59 25.39 -12.56
C GLY A 482 -6.26 25.85 -11.27
N ARG A 483 -7.21 25.07 -10.74
CA ARG A 483 -8.01 25.48 -9.58
C ARG A 483 -8.25 24.36 -8.58
N LEU A 484 -8.21 24.73 -7.30
CA LEU A 484 -8.82 23.98 -6.20
C LEU A 484 -10.23 24.53 -5.98
N ARG A 485 -11.25 23.66 -5.99
CA ARG A 485 -12.66 24.03 -5.77
C ARG A 485 -13.29 23.13 -4.71
N PHE A 486 -14.07 23.73 -3.81
CA PHE A 486 -14.90 22.97 -2.88
C PHE A 486 -16.21 23.70 -2.59
N TRP A 487 -17.19 22.96 -2.07
CA TRP A 487 -18.51 23.49 -1.74
C TRP A 487 -18.76 23.36 -0.24
N ILE A 488 -19.26 24.43 0.36
CA ILE A 488 -19.90 24.36 1.67
C ILE A 488 -21.38 24.66 1.46
N TYR A 489 -22.24 23.70 1.77
CA TYR A 489 -23.69 23.85 1.69
C TYR A 489 -24.24 24.45 2.97
N HIS A 490 -25.39 25.11 2.85
CA HIS A 490 -26.10 25.82 3.93
C HIS A 490 -25.30 26.95 4.60
N VAL A 491 -24.26 27.47 3.94
CA VAL A 491 -23.64 28.77 4.28
C VAL A 491 -24.11 29.86 3.33
N THR A 492 -23.98 31.10 3.77
CA THR A 492 -24.29 32.32 3.03
C THR A 492 -23.01 33.12 2.74
N ASP A 493 -23.14 34.21 1.99
CA ASP A 493 -22.01 35.08 1.69
C ASP A 493 -21.50 35.85 2.93
N ASN A 494 -22.35 35.99 3.97
CA ASN A 494 -22.00 36.62 5.24
C ASN A 494 -21.14 35.72 6.15
N ASP A 495 -21.17 34.41 5.92
CA ASP A 495 -20.41 33.46 6.73
C ASP A 495 -18.90 33.66 6.57
N LYS A 496 -18.17 33.74 7.69
CA LYS A 496 -16.72 33.82 7.72
C LYS A 496 -16.15 32.40 7.72
N VAL A 497 -15.49 32.04 6.63
CA VAL A 497 -14.80 30.75 6.46
C VAL A 497 -13.31 30.99 6.32
N LEU A 498 -12.51 30.40 7.23
CA LEU A 498 -11.05 30.35 7.11
C LEU A 498 -10.64 29.08 6.39
N VAL A 499 -9.69 29.21 5.48
CA VAL A 499 -9.22 28.11 4.62
C VAL A 499 -7.71 28.02 4.73
N ASP A 500 -7.21 26.82 4.98
CA ASP A 500 -5.79 26.51 4.89
C ASP A 500 -5.56 25.25 4.05
N VAL A 501 -4.41 25.18 3.39
CA VAL A 501 -3.93 23.97 2.73
C VAL A 501 -2.64 23.56 3.42
N ASN A 502 -2.58 22.33 3.90
CA ASN A 502 -1.43 21.78 4.63
C ASN A 502 -1.02 22.59 5.87
N GLY A 503 -1.97 23.29 6.51
CA GLY A 503 -1.72 24.14 7.69
C GLY A 503 -1.29 25.56 7.35
N THR A 504 -1.12 25.89 6.07
CA THR A 504 -0.79 27.26 5.62
C THR A 504 -2.07 27.96 5.17
N THR A 505 -2.41 29.05 5.84
CA THR A 505 -3.61 29.85 5.56
C THR A 505 -3.57 30.40 4.14
N VAL A 506 -4.68 30.28 3.42
CA VAL A 506 -4.87 30.96 2.13
C VAL A 506 -5.51 32.32 2.40
N PRO A 507 -4.87 33.45 2.01
CA PRO A 507 -5.44 34.77 2.23
C PRO A 507 -6.79 34.95 1.52
N ARG A 508 -7.74 35.61 2.18
CA ARG A 508 -9.13 35.78 1.69
C ARG A 508 -9.20 36.34 0.27
N GLN A 509 -8.30 37.25 -0.10
CA GLN A 509 -8.24 37.86 -1.44
C GLN A 509 -7.95 36.84 -2.57
N HIS A 510 -7.33 35.70 -2.25
CA HIS A 510 -7.06 34.63 -3.21
C HIS A 510 -8.19 33.59 -3.27
N ILE A 511 -9.25 33.76 -2.48
CA ILE A 511 -10.39 32.85 -2.39
C ILE A 511 -11.59 33.50 -3.05
N ARG A 512 -11.97 33.00 -4.23
CA ARG A 512 -13.19 33.41 -4.90
C ARG A 512 -14.37 32.68 -4.27
N ARG A 513 -15.41 33.44 -3.89
CA ARG A 513 -16.67 32.90 -3.38
C ARG A 513 -17.75 33.12 -4.42
N LEU A 514 -18.43 32.04 -4.77
CA LEU A 514 -19.50 32.03 -5.75
C LEU A 514 -20.67 31.30 -5.10
N LYS A 515 -21.92 31.65 -5.43
CA LYS A 515 -23.06 30.81 -5.03
C LYS A 515 -22.76 29.37 -5.47
N ALA A 516 -23.09 28.38 -4.64
CA ALA A 516 -22.91 26.95 -4.95
C ALA A 516 -23.39 26.63 -6.39
N GLY A 517 -24.44 27.36 -6.80
CA GLY A 517 -24.70 27.72 -8.19
C GLY A 517 -25.46 26.64 -8.94
N THR A 518 -25.70 26.88 -10.23
CA THR A 518 -26.43 25.96 -11.10
C THR A 518 -25.73 24.62 -11.34
N LEU A 519 -24.48 24.44 -10.90
CA LEU A 519 -23.76 23.17 -11.05
C LEU A 519 -24.21 22.10 -10.06
N ARG A 520 -24.81 22.48 -8.92
CA ARG A 520 -25.34 21.55 -7.92
C ARG A 520 -26.80 21.95 -7.67
N ALA A 521 -27.75 21.11 -8.10
CA ALA A 521 -29.16 21.37 -7.87
C ALA A 521 -29.46 21.33 -6.36
N GLU A 522 -30.49 22.07 -5.96
CA GLU A 522 -31.29 21.83 -4.74
C GLU A 522 -30.63 22.13 -3.40
N LEU A 523 -29.33 22.44 -3.32
CA LEU A 523 -28.68 22.84 -2.06
C LEU A 523 -28.14 24.29 -2.11
N PRO A 524 -28.66 25.20 -1.26
CA PRO A 524 -28.06 26.52 -1.10
C PRO A 524 -26.67 26.38 -0.48
N GLY A 525 -25.79 27.34 -0.76
CA GLY A 525 -24.43 27.31 -0.24
C GLY A 525 -23.47 28.20 -1.02
N THR A 526 -22.19 28.03 -0.74
CA THR A 526 -21.09 28.75 -1.40
C THR A 526 -20.09 27.75 -1.98
N ARG A 527 -19.73 27.96 -3.25
CA ARG A 527 -18.56 27.38 -3.90
C ARG A 527 -17.35 28.29 -3.66
N PHE A 528 -16.27 27.70 -3.20
CA PHE A 528 -14.98 28.35 -3.00
C PHE A 528 -14.02 27.90 -4.09
N GLU A 529 -13.33 28.84 -4.74
CA GLU A 529 -12.29 28.56 -5.73
C GLU A 529 -10.99 29.27 -5.37
N ILE A 530 -9.88 28.53 -5.46
CA ILE A 530 -8.53 29.03 -5.24
C ILE A 530 -7.70 28.65 -6.46
N ASP A 531 -6.99 29.62 -7.04
CA ASP A 531 -6.03 29.33 -8.10
C ASP A 531 -4.88 28.49 -7.51
N LEU A 532 -4.47 27.42 -8.20
CA LEU A 532 -3.42 26.54 -7.68
C LEU A 532 -2.08 27.26 -7.49
N SER A 533 -1.83 28.34 -8.23
CA SER A 533 -0.64 29.20 -8.03
C SER A 533 -0.64 29.93 -6.69
N HIS A 534 -1.81 30.13 -6.07
CA HIS A 534 -1.96 30.70 -4.73
C HIS A 534 -2.08 29.64 -3.64
N CYS A 535 -2.08 28.35 -4.00
CA CYS A 535 -2.03 27.28 -3.01
C CYS A 535 -0.58 27.06 -2.52
N PRO A 536 -0.40 26.77 -1.22
CA PRO A 536 0.82 26.15 -0.71
C PRO A 536 1.20 24.89 -1.51
N PRO A 537 2.49 24.52 -1.58
CA PRO A 537 2.92 23.33 -2.31
C PRO A 537 2.15 22.08 -1.88
N LEU A 538 1.61 21.36 -2.87
CA LEU A 538 1.02 20.04 -2.66
C LEU A 538 2.15 19.02 -2.44
N ARG A 539 1.91 17.98 -1.64
CA ARG A 539 2.96 17.04 -1.21
C ARG A 539 2.57 15.57 -1.34
N GLY A 540 1.68 15.28 -2.27
CA GLY A 540 1.06 13.96 -2.34
C GLY A 540 -0.15 13.86 -1.43
N ASP A 541 0.08 13.65 -0.14
CA ASP A 541 -0.95 13.65 0.91
C ASP A 541 -1.18 15.05 1.47
N ASN A 542 -2.36 15.59 1.21
CA ASN A 542 -2.72 16.96 1.53
C ASN A 542 -3.89 17.04 2.50
N ARG A 543 -4.02 18.19 3.15
CA ARG A 543 -5.10 18.49 4.09
C ARG A 543 -5.71 19.85 3.72
N LEU A 544 -7.00 19.87 3.43
CA LEU A 544 -7.78 21.12 3.34
C LEU A 544 -8.38 21.37 4.72
N GLY A 545 -7.89 22.40 5.41
CA GLY A 545 -8.44 22.83 6.68
C GLY A 545 -9.49 23.91 6.49
N LEU A 546 -10.64 23.73 7.13
CA LEU A 546 -11.78 24.64 7.07
C LEU A 546 -12.25 25.00 8.49
N VAL A 547 -12.43 26.30 8.74
CA VAL A 547 -13.06 26.80 9.98
C VAL A 547 -14.25 27.67 9.59
N LEU A 548 -15.46 27.25 9.94
CA LEU A 548 -16.63 28.14 9.92
C LEU A 548 -16.63 28.95 11.22
N ALA A 549 -16.29 30.23 11.13
CA ALA A 549 -16.19 31.12 12.29
C ALA A 549 -17.53 31.77 12.67
N THR A 550 -18.45 31.91 11.72
CA THR A 550 -19.78 32.49 11.96
C THR A 550 -20.70 31.50 12.68
N ARG A 551 -21.10 31.85 13.91
CA ARG A 551 -22.09 31.12 14.70
C ARG A 551 -23.47 31.75 14.50
N GLU A 552 -24.34 31.04 13.79
CA GLU A 552 -25.73 31.43 13.52
C GLU A 552 -26.64 30.20 13.63
N LYS A 553 -27.88 30.40 14.07
CA LYS A 553 -28.90 29.34 14.10
C LYS A 553 -29.39 29.09 12.68
N ARG A 554 -29.34 27.84 12.21
CA ARG A 554 -29.69 27.45 10.84
C ARG A 554 -30.66 26.28 10.85
N ALA A 555 -31.49 26.16 9.82
CA ALA A 555 -32.40 25.03 9.64
C ALA A 555 -31.65 23.70 9.37
N HIS A 556 -30.47 23.78 8.75
CA HIS A 556 -29.62 22.64 8.43
C HIS A 556 -28.18 22.89 8.85
N VAL A 557 -27.49 21.81 9.26
CA VAL A 557 -26.07 21.86 9.61
C VAL A 557 -25.26 22.12 8.33
N PRO A 558 -24.40 23.17 8.29
CA PRO A 558 -23.54 23.38 7.14
C PRO A 558 -22.60 22.20 6.93
N LEU A 559 -22.33 21.85 5.68
CA LEU A 559 -21.48 20.71 5.36
C LEU A 559 -20.64 20.89 4.11
N MET A 560 -19.49 20.24 4.08
CA MET A 560 -18.62 20.10 2.91
C MET A 560 -18.40 18.62 2.66
N GLU A 561 -18.59 18.17 1.43
CA GLU A 561 -18.37 16.76 1.07
C GLU A 561 -17.70 16.58 -0.30
N GLU A 562 -17.35 17.68 -0.96
CA GLU A 562 -16.88 17.67 -2.34
C GLU A 562 -15.68 18.60 -2.54
N LEU A 563 -14.59 18.02 -3.06
CA LEU A 563 -13.36 18.72 -3.42
C LEU A 563 -12.94 18.34 -4.84
N GLU A 564 -12.53 19.33 -5.62
CA GLU A 564 -12.02 19.19 -6.99
C GLU A 564 -10.68 19.92 -7.12
N ILE A 565 -9.64 19.22 -7.58
CA ILE A 565 -8.37 19.82 -7.98
C ILE A 565 -8.25 19.66 -9.49
N HIS A 566 -8.49 20.73 -10.24
CA HIS A 566 -8.35 20.75 -11.69
C HIS A 566 -6.98 21.31 -12.06
N VAL A 567 -6.14 20.48 -12.66
CA VAL A 567 -4.79 20.82 -13.13
C VAL A 567 -4.81 20.88 -14.65
N THR A 568 -4.57 22.06 -15.21
CA THR A 568 -4.48 22.31 -16.65
C THR A 568 -3.05 22.28 -17.16
N GLY A 569 -2.09 22.58 -16.27
CA GLY A 569 -0.67 22.62 -16.57
C GLY A 569 0.17 22.40 -15.32
N SER A 570 1.40 21.95 -15.51
CA SER A 570 2.40 21.85 -14.45
C SER A 570 3.73 22.32 -15.02
N LYS A 571 4.32 23.33 -14.40
CA LYS A 571 5.68 23.78 -14.73
C LYS A 571 6.64 23.24 -13.68
N PRO A 572 7.79 22.69 -14.09
CA PRO A 572 8.89 22.55 -13.16
C PRO A 572 9.13 23.92 -12.54
N ARG A 573 9.16 24.00 -11.22
CA ARG A 573 9.50 25.27 -10.57
C ARG A 573 10.87 25.70 -11.10
N ALA A 574 10.97 26.90 -11.66
CA ALA A 574 12.23 27.43 -12.16
C ALA A 574 13.28 27.24 -11.06
N ARG A 575 14.42 26.63 -11.41
CA ARG A 575 15.56 26.50 -10.50
C ARG A 575 16.01 27.92 -10.17
N THR A 576 15.46 28.51 -9.11
CA THR A 576 16.27 29.40 -8.27
C THR A 576 17.53 28.62 -7.97
N SER A 577 18.68 29.23 -8.20
CA SER A 577 20.04 28.67 -8.22
C SER A 577 20.52 28.04 -6.90
N GLN A 578 19.60 27.57 -6.05
CA GLN A 578 19.83 26.52 -5.08
C GLN A 578 18.81 25.41 -5.31
N ALA A 579 19.19 24.41 -6.12
CA ALA A 579 18.57 23.10 -5.99
C ALA A 579 18.83 22.63 -4.55
N THR A 580 17.84 22.66 -3.66
CA THR A 580 17.93 21.84 -2.46
C THR A 580 17.86 20.40 -2.93
N GLU A 581 19.02 19.75 -3.05
CA GLU A 581 19.12 18.30 -3.11
C GLU A 581 18.17 17.69 -2.08
N ALA A 582 17.54 16.56 -2.40
CA ALA A 582 16.68 15.85 -1.45
C ALA A 582 17.46 15.60 -0.16
N ARG A 583 17.12 16.32 0.91
CA ARG A 583 17.78 16.20 2.22
C ARG A 583 17.08 15.11 3.01
N LYS A 584 17.55 13.87 2.80
CA LYS A 584 17.03 12.66 3.44
C LYS A 584 17.76 12.43 4.77
N PHE A 585 17.03 12.24 5.87
CA PHE A 585 17.61 11.96 7.18
C PHE A 585 17.15 10.62 7.72
N TYR A 586 18.03 9.94 8.44
CA TYR A 586 17.78 8.66 9.09
C TYR A 586 17.70 8.88 10.59
N ILE A 587 16.71 8.28 11.26
CA ILE A 587 16.60 8.24 12.71
C ILE A 587 16.75 6.80 13.16
N ALA A 588 17.85 6.50 13.85
CA ALA A 588 18.01 5.25 14.59
C ALA A 588 17.47 5.45 16.00
N VAL A 589 16.67 4.51 16.47
CA VAL A 589 15.96 4.62 17.74
C VAL A 589 16.40 3.53 18.70
N ASP A 590 16.65 3.91 19.95
CA ASP A 590 16.97 2.99 21.04
C ASP A 590 16.06 3.23 22.27
N SER A 591 16.03 2.27 23.21
CA SER A 591 14.98 2.18 24.23
C SER A 591 15.34 2.79 25.58
N GLU A 592 16.62 2.89 25.93
CA GLU A 592 17.07 3.22 27.28
C GLU A 592 17.18 4.72 27.50
N GLY A 593 17.55 5.48 26.47
CA GLY A 593 17.76 6.92 26.47
C GLY A 593 16.57 7.88 26.39
N PRO A 594 15.32 7.48 26.06
CA PRO A 594 14.21 8.40 25.91
C PRO A 594 13.88 9.22 27.17
N THR A 595 13.15 10.32 26.95
CA THR A 595 12.53 11.16 27.96
C THR A 595 11.77 10.32 28.99
N GLY A 596 12.00 10.60 30.27
CA GLY A 596 11.26 9.99 31.37
C GLY A 596 11.55 8.50 31.63
N VAL A 597 12.54 7.90 30.96
CA VAL A 597 12.97 6.51 31.15
C VAL A 597 14.22 6.45 32.04
N ASN A 598 14.20 5.63 33.09
CA ASN A 598 15.36 5.36 33.96
C ASN A 598 15.54 3.87 34.31
N GLU A 599 14.86 2.97 33.59
CA GLU A 599 14.96 1.52 33.78
C GLU A 599 14.99 0.77 32.45
N TYR A 600 15.53 -0.46 32.43
CA TYR A 600 15.59 -1.33 31.25
C TYR A 600 14.21 -1.91 30.89
N TRP A 601 13.33 -1.08 30.33
CA TRP A 601 11.92 -1.41 30.20
C TRP A 601 11.58 -2.36 29.04
N ALA A 602 12.18 -2.18 27.86
CA ALA A 602 11.82 -2.92 26.65
C ALA A 602 12.08 -4.43 26.77
N ARG A 603 13.11 -4.79 27.56
CA ARG A 603 13.48 -6.19 27.83
C ARG A 603 12.85 -6.76 29.09
N ASN A 604 12.69 -5.96 30.15
CA ASN A 604 12.37 -6.50 31.49
C ASN A 604 10.91 -6.33 31.89
N LEU A 605 10.16 -5.38 31.30
CA LEU A 605 8.74 -5.26 31.61
C LEU A 605 7.94 -6.37 30.93
N LYS A 606 7.02 -6.97 31.68
CA LYS A 606 6.01 -7.88 31.14
C LYS A 606 5.02 -7.12 30.24
N ALA A 607 4.39 -7.84 29.31
CA ALA A 607 3.49 -7.26 28.32
C ALA A 607 2.27 -6.53 28.90
N ASP A 608 1.85 -6.92 30.11
CA ASP A 608 0.73 -6.36 30.88
C ASP A 608 1.14 -5.21 31.81
N SER A 609 2.43 -4.86 31.90
CA SER A 609 2.89 -3.77 32.74
C SER A 609 2.30 -2.43 32.29
N PRO A 610 1.64 -1.65 33.16
CA PRO A 610 1.08 -0.35 32.80
C PRO A 610 2.16 0.69 32.44
N ARG A 611 3.42 0.45 32.84
CA ARG A 611 4.56 1.31 32.47
C ARG A 611 5.00 1.12 31.02
N LEU A 612 4.80 -0.07 30.45
CA LEU A 612 5.26 -0.40 29.10
C LEU A 612 4.60 0.50 28.02
N PRO A 613 3.27 0.67 27.98
CA PRO A 613 2.64 1.63 27.06
C PRO A 613 3.10 3.07 27.27
N ARG A 614 3.33 3.48 28.52
CA ARG A 614 3.82 4.82 28.86
C ARG A 614 5.21 5.09 28.27
N PHE A 615 6.17 4.19 28.44
CA PHE A 615 7.52 4.37 27.90
C PHE A 615 7.55 4.30 26.36
N ARG A 616 6.79 3.41 25.75
CA ARG A 616 6.63 3.39 24.28
C ARG A 616 6.08 4.71 23.75
N LYS A 617 5.10 5.29 24.46
CA LYS A 617 4.54 6.60 24.12
C LYS A 617 5.62 7.70 24.22
N LEU A 618 6.37 7.76 25.32
CA LEU A 618 7.42 8.76 25.52
C LEU A 618 8.52 8.64 24.45
N LEU A 619 8.98 7.43 24.15
CA LEU A 619 9.94 7.19 23.08
C LEU A 619 9.40 7.63 21.71
N THR A 620 8.16 7.28 21.38
CA THR A 620 7.54 7.69 20.11
C THR A 620 7.37 9.22 20.04
N ASP A 621 7.08 9.88 21.16
CA ASP A 621 6.99 11.33 21.25
C ASP A 621 8.35 12.01 21.00
N ASP A 622 9.45 11.48 21.55
CA ASP A 622 10.82 11.95 21.28
C ASP A 622 11.18 11.82 19.79
N VAL A 623 10.87 10.68 19.18
CA VAL A 623 11.08 10.46 17.74
C VAL A 623 10.26 11.44 16.91
N ASN A 624 8.98 11.64 17.26
CA ASN A 624 8.13 12.61 16.56
C ASN A 624 8.64 14.04 16.68
N ALA A 625 9.20 14.42 17.83
CA ALA A 625 9.86 15.71 18.01
C ALA A 625 11.09 15.86 17.09
N ALA A 626 11.92 14.83 16.98
CA ALA A 626 13.06 14.82 16.07
C ALA A 626 12.62 14.91 14.60
N VAL A 627 11.62 14.10 14.19
CA VAL A 627 11.01 14.17 12.84
C VAL A 627 10.49 15.57 12.55
N ALA A 628 9.76 16.17 13.48
CA ALA A 628 9.21 17.51 13.30
C ALA A 628 10.32 18.55 13.11
N GLY A 629 11.40 18.48 13.90
CA GLY A 629 12.56 19.35 13.76
C GLY A 629 13.28 19.19 12.43
N CYS A 630 13.45 17.96 11.94
CA CYS A 630 14.04 17.70 10.63
C CYS A 630 13.25 18.36 9.49
N PHE A 631 11.93 18.13 9.44
CA PHE A 631 11.08 18.73 8.42
C PHE A 631 11.02 20.27 8.54
N ALA A 632 11.02 20.82 9.76
CA ALA A 632 11.06 22.26 9.97
C ALA A 632 12.37 22.91 9.45
N ALA A 633 13.46 22.15 9.34
CA ALA A 633 14.73 22.59 8.78
C ALA A 633 14.89 22.28 7.27
N GLY A 634 13.85 21.81 6.60
CA GLY A 634 13.88 21.53 5.16
C GLY A 634 14.34 20.12 4.78
N ALA A 635 14.31 19.16 5.71
CA ALA A 635 14.38 17.74 5.31
C ALA A 635 13.20 17.41 4.38
N THR A 636 13.47 16.68 3.30
CA THR A 636 12.43 16.26 2.34
C THR A 636 11.92 14.86 2.66
N GLU A 637 12.74 14.05 3.35
CA GLU A 637 12.40 12.70 3.77
C GLU A 637 13.05 12.39 5.12
N VAL A 638 12.31 11.70 6.00
CA VAL A 638 12.83 11.18 7.27
C VAL A 638 12.45 9.71 7.39
N HIS A 639 13.45 8.85 7.55
CA HIS A 639 13.27 7.41 7.73
C HIS A 639 13.60 7.08 9.18
N VAL A 640 12.81 6.20 9.80
CA VAL A 640 12.95 5.83 11.21
C VAL A 640 13.15 4.32 11.28
N LYS A 641 14.17 3.87 11.99
CA LYS A 641 14.33 2.46 12.34
C LYS A 641 14.37 2.30 13.86
N ASP A 642 13.52 1.41 14.35
CA ASP A 642 13.58 0.93 15.74
C ASP A 642 14.70 -0.11 15.83
N ASP A 643 15.82 0.28 16.43
CA ASP A 643 16.96 -0.58 16.71
C ASP A 643 17.02 -1.03 18.18
N GLY A 644 16.10 -0.53 19.01
CA GLY A 644 15.96 -0.97 20.38
C GLY A 644 15.49 -2.43 20.48
N PHE A 645 15.44 -2.97 21.70
CA PHE A 645 15.18 -4.39 21.91
C PHE A 645 13.97 -4.94 21.12
N ARG A 646 14.24 -5.92 20.22
CA ARG A 646 13.27 -6.61 19.34
C ARG A 646 12.53 -5.74 18.31
N ASP A 647 12.94 -4.49 18.08
CA ASP A 647 12.42 -3.58 17.05
C ASP A 647 10.89 -3.37 17.13
N ARG A 648 10.35 -3.28 18.35
CA ARG A 648 8.89 -3.24 18.63
C ARG A 648 8.48 -2.13 19.61
N ASN A 649 9.35 -1.14 19.82
CA ASN A 649 9.21 -0.11 20.83
C ASN A 649 8.33 1.04 20.33
N ILE A 650 8.50 1.47 19.08
CA ILE A 650 7.72 2.55 18.46
C ILE A 650 6.23 2.17 18.31
N LEU A 651 5.35 3.12 18.62
CA LEU A 651 3.91 3.03 18.38
C LEU A 651 3.60 3.50 16.96
N ARG A 652 3.37 2.55 16.05
CA ARG A 652 3.22 2.79 14.60
C ARG A 652 2.06 3.72 14.26
N ASP A 653 0.96 3.60 15.00
CA ASP A 653 -0.25 4.42 14.89
C ASP A 653 -0.08 5.85 15.42
N ARG A 654 1.02 6.12 16.14
CA ARG A 654 1.35 7.43 16.71
C ARG A 654 2.54 8.10 16.01
N LEU A 655 3.34 7.36 15.24
CA LEU A 655 4.47 7.93 14.50
C LEU A 655 4.00 9.02 13.53
N ASP A 656 4.76 10.10 13.40
CA ASP A 656 4.48 11.20 12.48
C ASP A 656 4.28 10.65 11.06
N SER A 657 3.12 10.95 10.47
CA SER A 657 2.72 10.40 9.18
C SER A 657 3.64 10.79 8.01
N ARG A 658 4.53 11.76 8.20
CA ARG A 658 5.55 12.14 7.21
C ARG A 658 6.80 11.26 7.27
N ALA A 659 7.03 10.56 8.37
CA ALA A 659 8.16 9.66 8.53
C ALA A 659 7.88 8.29 7.90
N ARG A 660 8.92 7.64 7.38
CA ARG A 660 8.87 6.26 6.88
C ARG A 660 9.49 5.32 7.91
N LEU A 661 8.68 4.43 8.49
CA LEU A 661 9.19 3.39 9.38
C LEU A 661 9.82 2.25 8.58
N ILE A 662 11.09 1.98 8.81
CA ILE A 662 11.83 0.85 8.23
C ILE A 662 11.40 -0.43 8.95
N PRO A 663 11.14 -1.54 8.22
CA PRO A 663 10.77 -2.81 8.84
C PRO A 663 11.81 -3.31 9.84
N SER A 664 11.32 -4.00 10.88
CA SER A 664 12.13 -4.71 11.86
C SER A 664 13.05 -5.75 11.21
N GLY A 665 14.23 -5.97 11.80
CA GLY A 665 15.27 -6.87 11.33
C GLY A 665 16.37 -6.19 10.52
N GLY A 666 17.28 -7.00 9.97
CA GLY A 666 18.42 -6.54 9.17
C GLY A 666 19.68 -6.20 10.00
N PRO A 667 20.77 -5.80 9.33
CA PRO A 667 21.98 -5.31 9.99
C PRO A 667 21.75 -3.95 10.66
N LEU A 668 22.75 -3.49 11.43
CA LEU A 668 22.76 -2.14 11.99
C LEU A 668 22.53 -1.10 10.89
N LEU A 669 21.69 -0.09 11.14
CA LEU A 669 21.34 0.94 10.15
C LEU A 669 20.75 0.39 8.84
N HIS A 670 20.01 -0.73 8.90
CA HIS A 670 19.32 -1.27 7.73
C HIS A 670 18.48 -0.19 7.01
N GLY A 671 18.62 -0.13 5.68
CA GLY A 671 17.96 0.87 4.84
C GLY A 671 18.68 2.23 4.76
N LEU A 672 19.82 2.40 5.44
CA LEU A 672 20.72 3.53 5.22
C LEU A 672 21.55 3.30 3.94
N ASP A 673 21.78 4.38 3.20
CA ASP A 673 22.64 4.42 2.02
C ASP A 673 23.28 5.82 1.90
N SER A 674 24.11 6.02 0.88
CA SER A 674 24.81 7.30 0.66
C SER A 674 23.90 8.46 0.20
N SER A 675 22.59 8.24 -0.01
CA SER A 675 21.64 9.30 -0.33
C SER A 675 21.18 10.09 0.89
N PHE A 676 21.51 9.63 2.10
CA PHE A 676 21.16 10.32 3.34
C PHE A 676 22.18 11.41 3.68
N SER A 677 21.68 12.56 4.12
CA SER A 677 22.49 13.70 4.56
C SER A 677 22.96 13.59 6.02
N GLY A 678 22.36 12.69 6.81
CA GLY A 678 22.75 12.51 8.21
C GLY A 678 21.91 11.49 8.96
N VAL A 679 22.47 10.97 10.06
CA VAL A 679 21.83 10.07 11.01
C VAL A 679 21.61 10.79 12.34
N LEU A 680 20.40 10.68 12.89
CA LEU A 680 20.05 11.11 14.24
C LEU A 680 19.90 9.86 15.12
N LEU A 681 20.59 9.82 16.24
CA LEU A 681 20.45 8.76 17.24
C LEU A 681 19.49 9.25 18.33
N VAL A 682 18.28 8.67 18.40
CA VAL A 682 17.22 9.13 19.31
C VAL A 682 16.94 8.08 20.38
N GLY A 683 17.01 8.49 21.64
CA GLY A 683 16.76 7.59 22.76
C GLY A 683 17.96 6.67 23.08
N PHE A 684 19.18 7.09 22.77
CA PHE A 684 20.40 6.32 23.00
C PHE A 684 20.94 6.50 24.42
N HIS A 685 21.88 5.64 24.82
CA HIS A 685 22.58 5.70 26.11
C HIS A 685 24.10 5.62 25.95
N ALA A 686 24.82 5.98 27.01
CA ALA A 686 26.27 5.88 27.05
C ALA A 686 26.75 4.42 27.17
N ARG A 687 28.01 4.19 26.81
CA ARG A 687 28.70 2.90 26.87
C ARG A 687 28.89 2.36 28.29
N GLU A 688 29.14 1.06 28.39
CA GLU A 688 29.46 0.40 29.66
C GLU A 688 30.68 1.06 30.33
N GLY A 689 30.53 1.39 31.62
CA GLY A 689 31.58 2.06 32.39
C GLY A 689 31.60 3.59 32.27
N ALA A 690 30.76 4.19 31.44
CA ALA A 690 30.63 5.66 31.39
C ALA A 690 30.16 6.22 32.75
N ARG A 691 30.89 7.22 33.25
CA ARG A 691 30.58 7.90 34.52
C ARG A 691 29.42 8.90 34.32
N LYS A 692 28.64 9.14 35.38
CA LYS A 692 27.51 10.10 35.38
C LYS A 692 26.48 9.84 34.25
N SER A 693 26.27 8.57 33.92
CA SER A 693 25.38 8.13 32.85
C SER A 693 24.18 7.36 33.40
N VAL A 694 23.03 7.50 32.75
CA VAL A 694 21.81 6.73 33.05
C VAL A 694 21.80 5.46 32.19
N LEU A 695 21.65 4.30 32.81
CA LEU A 695 21.63 2.97 32.17
C LEU A 695 22.84 2.63 31.27
N PRO A 696 24.09 3.01 31.62
CA PRO A 696 25.24 2.83 30.75
C PRO A 696 25.54 1.36 30.52
N HIS A 697 25.58 0.94 29.25
CA HIS A 697 25.96 -0.41 28.86
C HIS A 697 26.34 -0.46 27.37
N THR A 698 26.74 -1.63 26.88
CA THR A 698 26.98 -1.84 25.45
C THR A 698 26.49 -3.23 25.04
N TRP A 699 25.44 -3.27 24.23
CA TRP A 699 24.66 -4.42 23.73
C TRP A 699 23.99 -5.30 24.79
N SER A 700 24.57 -5.41 25.99
CA SER A 700 24.05 -6.22 27.08
C SER A 700 24.56 -5.75 28.43
N SER A 701 23.67 -5.14 29.23
CA SER A 701 23.92 -4.76 30.61
C SER A 701 24.28 -5.96 31.49
N GLY A 702 23.57 -7.08 31.35
CA GLY A 702 23.83 -8.30 32.13
C GLY A 702 25.19 -8.99 31.85
N ARG A 703 25.82 -8.71 30.70
CA ARG A 703 27.17 -9.23 30.37
C ARG A 703 28.30 -8.21 30.63
N ARG A 704 27.95 -6.95 30.97
CA ARG A 704 28.87 -5.84 31.26
C ARG A 704 29.97 -5.71 30.20
N ARG A 705 29.56 -5.61 28.94
CA ARG A 705 30.50 -5.60 27.81
C ARG A 705 31.21 -4.25 27.71
N ARG A 706 32.52 -4.22 27.93
CA ARG A 706 33.34 -3.04 27.66
C ARG A 706 34.10 -3.25 26.35
N TYR A 707 33.81 -2.41 25.37
CA TYR A 707 34.49 -2.44 24.08
C TYR A 707 35.58 -1.38 24.02
N VAL A 708 36.65 -1.71 23.30
CA VAL A 708 37.72 -0.81 22.91
C VAL A 708 37.97 -1.04 21.42
N PHE A 709 37.87 0.02 20.61
CA PHE A 709 38.17 0.02 19.17
C PHE A 709 39.46 0.82 18.94
N ASN A 710 40.51 0.19 18.41
CA ASN A 710 41.84 0.78 18.20
C ASN A 710 42.38 1.51 19.44
N GLY A 711 42.31 0.85 20.60
CA GLY A 711 42.78 1.42 21.87
C GLY A 711 41.83 2.47 22.49
N ARG A 712 40.76 2.85 21.79
CA ARG A 712 39.78 3.82 22.27
C ARG A 712 38.52 3.14 22.80
N GLU A 713 38.17 3.48 24.02
CA GLU A 713 37.01 3.00 24.74
C GLU A 713 35.69 3.35 23.99
N ALA A 714 34.85 2.36 23.72
CA ALA A 714 33.79 2.42 22.70
C ALA A 714 32.44 1.84 23.19
N GLY A 715 31.35 2.36 22.61
CA GLY A 715 29.97 1.91 22.84
C GLY A 715 29.19 1.68 21.56
N GLU A 716 27.87 1.61 21.70
CA GLU A 716 26.95 1.49 20.57
C GLU A 716 27.02 2.70 19.65
N LEU A 717 27.06 3.91 20.22
CA LEU A 717 27.31 5.17 19.50
C LEU A 717 28.50 5.05 18.52
N ALA A 718 29.64 4.55 19.00
CA ALA A 718 30.83 4.39 18.17
C ALA A 718 30.61 3.38 17.04
N ALA A 719 29.92 2.27 17.31
CA ALA A 719 29.57 1.28 16.30
C ALA A 719 28.65 1.86 15.21
N TYR A 720 27.62 2.62 15.61
CA TYR A 720 26.73 3.34 14.70
C TYR A 720 27.48 4.36 13.85
N ALA A 721 28.38 5.14 14.46
CA ALA A 721 29.18 6.13 13.74
C ALA A 721 30.12 5.48 12.73
N ILE A 722 30.75 4.34 13.07
CA ILE A 722 31.59 3.58 12.16
C ILE A 722 30.76 3.03 10.99
N VAL A 723 29.60 2.41 11.22
CA VAL A 723 28.77 1.88 10.13
C VAL A 723 28.23 3.01 9.24
N ALA A 724 27.62 4.05 9.82
CA ALA A 724 27.11 5.19 9.06
C ALA A 724 28.21 5.87 8.24
N GLY A 725 29.36 6.13 8.87
CA GLY A 725 30.45 6.85 8.24
C GLY A 725 31.24 5.99 7.26
N HIS A 726 31.69 4.79 7.66
CA HIS A 726 32.52 3.91 6.83
C HIS A 726 31.74 3.19 5.72
N ASP A 727 30.57 2.60 6.01
CA ASP A 727 29.86 1.80 4.99
C ASP A 727 29.04 2.68 4.04
N HIS A 728 28.53 3.81 4.55
CA HIS A 728 27.56 4.63 3.80
C HIS A 728 28.04 6.05 3.51
N GLY A 729 29.10 6.53 4.16
CA GLY A 729 29.56 7.91 3.99
C GLY A 729 28.61 8.97 4.55
N VAL A 730 27.84 8.62 5.57
CA VAL A 730 26.83 9.50 6.18
C VAL A 730 27.27 9.88 7.61
N PRO A 731 27.25 11.16 7.99
CA PRO A 731 27.62 11.57 9.34
C PRO A 731 26.50 11.31 10.37
N ILE A 732 26.87 11.04 11.62
CA ILE A 732 25.95 11.24 12.74
C ILE A 732 25.85 12.74 12.99
N VAL A 733 24.63 13.28 12.91
CA VAL A 733 24.37 14.73 13.03
C VAL A 733 23.72 15.11 14.36
N MET A 734 23.15 14.13 15.06
CA MET A 734 22.52 14.33 16.36
C MET A 734 22.55 13.08 17.23
N ALA A 735 22.66 13.27 18.55
CA ALA A 735 22.40 12.22 19.54
C ALA A 735 21.53 12.76 20.70
N THR A 736 20.53 11.98 21.12
CA THR A 736 19.67 12.30 22.27
C THR A 736 19.67 11.18 23.31
N GLY A 737 19.77 11.57 24.58
CA GLY A 737 19.88 10.63 25.70
C GLY A 737 20.20 11.34 27.01
N CYS A 738 21.10 10.75 27.82
CA CYS A 738 21.59 11.39 29.05
C CYS A 738 22.85 12.24 28.81
N ASP A 739 23.21 13.09 29.78
CA ASP A 739 24.44 13.92 29.74
C ASP A 739 25.70 13.11 29.39
N GLY A 740 25.83 11.90 29.95
CA GLY A 740 26.96 11.03 29.65
C GLY A 740 27.03 10.55 28.20
N LEU A 741 25.88 10.34 27.52
CA LEU A 741 25.88 10.08 26.07
C LEU A 741 26.29 11.34 25.31
N CYS A 742 25.81 12.52 25.72
CA CYS A 742 26.19 13.78 25.07
C CYS A 742 27.70 13.99 25.15
N GLN A 743 28.31 13.72 26.30
CA GLN A 743 29.77 13.75 26.44
C GLN A 743 30.45 12.72 25.53
N GLU A 744 30.00 11.46 25.55
CA GLU A 744 30.59 10.40 24.71
C GLU A 744 30.49 10.74 23.20
N THR A 745 29.39 11.37 22.79
CA THR A 745 29.16 11.84 21.41
C THR A 745 30.21 12.88 21.02
N HIS A 746 30.43 13.88 21.87
CA HIS A 746 31.43 14.89 21.60
C HIS A 746 32.86 14.36 21.64
N ASP A 747 33.15 13.44 22.56
CA ASP A 747 34.44 12.77 22.60
C ASP A 747 34.71 12.10 21.25
N TRP A 748 33.77 11.26 20.76
CA TRP A 748 33.99 10.47 19.55
C TRP A 748 33.91 11.27 18.25
N LEU A 749 32.97 12.22 18.15
CA LEU A 749 32.55 12.81 16.88
C LEU A 749 32.80 14.32 16.80
N GLY A 750 33.25 14.95 17.88
CA GLY A 750 33.55 16.37 17.97
C GLY A 750 32.41 17.24 18.50
N ALA A 751 32.76 18.48 18.85
CA ALA A 751 31.83 19.45 19.47
C ALA A 751 30.70 19.92 18.53
N ASP A 752 30.86 19.76 17.22
CA ASP A 752 29.90 20.27 16.23
C ASP A 752 28.62 19.43 16.12
N VAL A 753 28.70 18.13 16.48
CA VAL A 753 27.54 17.22 16.48
C VAL A 753 26.53 17.70 17.51
N VAL A 754 25.26 17.78 17.12
CA VAL A 754 24.22 18.28 18.04
C VAL A 754 23.91 17.22 19.09
N THR A 755 23.98 17.59 20.36
CA THR A 755 23.57 16.70 21.46
C THR A 755 22.38 17.30 22.20
N VAL A 756 21.43 16.45 22.59
CA VAL A 756 20.27 16.87 23.38
C VAL A 756 20.12 15.94 24.58
N SER A 757 20.45 16.47 25.76
CA SER A 757 20.21 15.76 27.01
C SER A 757 18.75 15.90 27.45
N VAL A 758 18.16 14.78 27.84
CA VAL A 758 16.80 14.68 28.38
C VAL A 758 16.78 14.19 29.83
N LYS A 759 17.94 13.82 30.38
CA LYS A 759 18.10 13.31 31.75
C LYS A 759 19.55 13.31 32.19
N ARG A 760 19.78 13.37 33.50
CA ARG A 760 21.13 13.46 34.08
C ARG A 760 21.27 12.76 35.41
N VAL A 761 22.49 12.35 35.73
CA VAL A 761 22.88 11.81 37.05
C VAL A 761 23.50 12.93 37.87
N GLN A 762 22.99 13.16 39.07
CA GLN A 762 23.52 14.14 40.02
C GLN A 762 24.75 13.61 40.74
N SER A 763 25.47 14.48 41.45
CA SER A 763 26.66 14.11 42.22
C SER A 763 26.37 13.07 43.32
N ASP A 764 25.17 13.06 43.87
CA ASP A 764 24.69 12.10 44.88
C ASP A 764 24.22 10.76 44.27
N GLY A 765 24.28 10.61 42.95
CA GLY A 765 23.85 9.41 42.22
C GLY A 765 22.36 9.38 41.86
N SER A 766 21.56 10.37 42.29
CA SER A 766 20.15 10.47 41.89
C SER A 766 19.99 10.79 40.40
N VAL A 767 18.90 10.31 39.80
CA VAL A 767 18.60 10.55 38.37
C VAL A 767 17.51 11.60 38.25
N VAL A 768 17.83 12.71 37.56
CA VAL A 768 16.87 13.74 37.18
C VAL A 768 16.36 13.45 35.78
N LEU A 769 15.04 13.35 35.65
CA LEU A 769 14.33 13.18 34.39
C LEU A 769 13.64 14.49 34.04
N ASP A 770 14.06 15.14 32.95
CA ASP A 770 13.40 16.36 32.51
C ASP A 770 12.01 16.02 31.92
N PRO A 771 10.97 16.84 32.16
CA PRO A 771 9.61 16.52 31.73
C PRO A 771 9.43 16.69 30.21
N PRO A 772 8.47 15.98 29.57
CA PRO A 772 8.22 16.07 28.13
C PRO A 772 7.99 17.49 27.60
N ALA A 773 7.36 18.35 28.40
CA ALA A 773 7.13 19.76 28.04
C ALA A 773 8.44 20.54 27.82
N VAL A 774 9.56 20.06 28.38
CA VAL A 774 10.89 20.64 28.22
C VAL A 774 11.70 19.86 27.17
N THR A 775 11.66 18.53 27.21
CA THR A 775 12.50 17.70 26.33
C THR A 775 12.03 17.71 24.88
N LEU A 776 10.72 17.67 24.61
CA LEU A 776 10.21 17.64 23.23
C LEU A 776 10.55 18.92 22.43
N PRO A 777 10.40 20.14 22.98
CA PRO A 777 10.91 21.34 22.31
C PRO A 777 12.43 21.30 22.09
N ARG A 778 13.22 20.86 23.08
CA ARG A 778 14.67 20.74 22.95
C ARG A 778 15.09 19.77 21.84
N ILE A 779 14.45 18.60 21.77
CA ILE A 779 14.70 17.62 20.70
C ILE A 779 14.32 18.20 19.34
N THR A 780 13.18 18.88 19.25
CA THR A 780 12.73 19.55 18.00
C THR A 780 13.75 20.60 17.55
N THR A 781 14.21 21.46 18.46
CA THR A 781 15.24 22.48 18.17
C THR A 781 16.58 21.85 17.80
N GLY A 782 17.01 20.82 18.53
CA GLY A 782 18.24 20.09 18.25
C GLY A 782 18.22 19.44 16.87
N ALA A 783 17.12 18.77 16.50
CA ALA A 783 16.97 18.17 15.17
C ALA A 783 16.98 19.23 14.06
N ARG A 784 16.37 20.39 14.31
CA ARG A 784 16.44 21.54 13.38
C ARG A 784 17.88 21.98 13.16
N GLN A 785 18.64 22.14 14.25
CA GLN A 785 20.06 22.51 14.19
C GLN A 785 20.91 21.44 13.50
N ALA A 786 20.64 20.17 13.77
CA ALA A 786 21.35 19.03 13.18
C ALA A 786 21.21 19.02 11.66
N VAL A 787 19.99 19.22 11.14
CA VAL A 787 19.75 19.34 9.69
C VAL A 787 20.49 20.54 9.09
N GLN A 788 20.52 21.67 9.79
CA GLN A 788 21.23 22.88 9.33
C GLN A 788 22.76 22.68 9.31
N ARG A 789 23.30 21.90 10.24
CA ARG A 789 24.74 21.62 10.36
C ARG A 789 25.21 20.43 9.54
N ALA A 790 24.30 19.58 9.05
CA ALA A 790 24.61 18.32 8.39
C ALA A 790 25.66 18.45 7.28
N THR A 791 25.61 19.50 6.47
CA THR A 791 26.56 19.74 5.36
C THR A 791 27.98 20.07 5.80
N ARG A 792 28.19 20.43 7.07
CA ARG A 792 29.50 20.76 7.66
C ARG A 792 30.12 19.59 8.42
N LEU A 793 29.31 18.60 8.80
CA LEU A 793 29.76 17.46 9.57
C LEU A 793 30.37 16.40 8.64
N LYS A 794 31.54 15.90 9.01
CA LYS A 794 32.24 14.87 8.24
C LYS A 794 31.80 13.47 8.71
N PRO A 795 31.56 12.52 7.79
CA PRO A 795 31.33 11.13 8.16
C PRO A 795 32.51 10.57 8.96
N PHE A 796 32.22 9.82 10.04
CA PHE A 796 33.26 9.21 10.85
C PHE A 796 33.89 8.03 10.09
N ARG A 797 35.09 8.23 9.54
CA ARG A 797 35.83 7.21 8.81
C ARG A 797 36.90 6.60 9.71
N ILE A 798 36.98 5.28 9.70
CA ILE A 798 38.04 4.49 10.32
C ILE A 798 38.70 3.60 9.27
N SER A 799 40.00 3.39 9.38
CA SER A 799 40.76 2.48 8.51
C SER A 799 40.71 1.06 9.05
N PHE A 800 40.32 0.11 8.21
CA PHE A 800 40.42 -1.31 8.52
C PHE A 800 41.80 -1.86 8.12
N PRO A 801 42.33 -2.89 8.82
CA PRO A 801 41.68 -3.61 9.90
C PRO A 801 41.65 -2.81 11.21
N ILE A 802 40.55 -2.96 11.96
CA ILE A 802 40.44 -2.37 13.30
C ILE A 802 40.66 -3.45 14.36
N HIS A 803 41.40 -3.10 15.40
CA HIS A 803 41.55 -3.93 16.58
C HIS A 803 40.35 -3.70 17.52
N VAL A 804 39.60 -4.75 17.79
CA VAL A 804 38.49 -4.72 18.75
C VAL A 804 38.83 -5.59 19.94
N ARG A 805 38.82 -4.98 21.12
CA ARG A 805 38.92 -5.68 22.40
C ARG A 805 37.59 -5.60 23.14
N LEU A 806 37.08 -6.73 23.56
CA LEU A 806 35.88 -6.90 24.37
C LEU A 806 36.26 -7.49 25.73
N GLN A 807 35.94 -6.77 26.81
CA GLN A 807 35.98 -7.28 28.17
C GLN A 807 34.57 -7.64 28.65
N LEU A 808 34.41 -8.84 29.20
CA LEU A 808 33.17 -9.33 29.79
C LEU A 808 33.23 -9.36 31.31
N LYS A 809 32.07 -9.51 31.97
CA LYS A 809 31.97 -9.46 33.44
C LYS A 809 32.90 -10.44 34.17
N ASP A 810 32.98 -11.68 33.71
CA ASP A 810 33.70 -12.78 34.35
C ASP A 810 34.13 -13.85 33.33
N ALA A 811 34.98 -14.78 33.77
CA ALA A 811 35.57 -15.79 32.90
C ALA A 811 34.53 -16.80 32.38
N THR A 812 33.52 -17.13 33.18
CA THR A 812 32.44 -18.04 32.77
C THR A 812 31.63 -17.44 31.63
N THR A 813 31.31 -16.15 31.71
CA THR A 813 30.62 -15.42 30.65
C THR A 813 31.47 -15.33 29.40
N ALA A 814 32.77 -15.08 29.52
CA ALA A 814 33.70 -15.05 28.38
C ALA A 814 33.77 -16.39 27.64
N ARG A 815 33.98 -17.50 28.37
CA ARG A 815 33.99 -18.85 27.77
C ARG A 815 32.65 -19.18 27.11
N GLY A 816 31.54 -18.94 27.80
CA GLY A 816 30.21 -19.17 27.23
C GLY A 816 29.94 -18.34 25.98
N TYR A 817 30.44 -17.09 25.95
CA TYR A 817 30.32 -16.22 24.78
C TYR A 817 31.08 -16.76 23.57
N VAL A 818 32.35 -17.13 23.76
CA VAL A 818 33.23 -17.69 22.72
C VAL A 818 32.65 -19.01 22.19
N ASN A 819 32.27 -19.93 23.09
CA ASN A 819 31.69 -21.22 22.71
C ASN A 819 30.44 -21.03 21.87
N TRP A 820 29.52 -20.13 22.28
CA TRP A 820 28.32 -19.86 21.50
C TRP A 820 28.66 -19.27 20.12
N ARG A 821 29.63 -18.34 20.03
CA ARG A 821 30.05 -17.73 18.77
C ARG A 821 30.66 -18.76 17.82
N ILE A 822 31.61 -19.58 18.27
CA ILE A 822 32.22 -20.63 17.45
C ILE A 822 31.16 -21.58 16.89
N LEU A 823 30.20 -22.00 17.72
CA LEU A 823 29.14 -22.92 17.31
C LEU A 823 28.12 -22.30 16.32
N ASN A 824 27.86 -21.00 16.40
CA ASN A 824 26.77 -20.35 15.66
C ASN A 824 27.24 -19.38 14.56
N LYS A 825 28.52 -19.02 14.54
CA LYS A 825 29.17 -18.02 13.67
C LYS A 825 30.60 -18.49 13.34
N PRO A 826 30.76 -19.51 12.48
CA PRO A 826 32.06 -20.14 12.22
C PRO A 826 33.10 -19.21 11.59
N ASP A 827 32.68 -18.09 11.01
CA ASP A 827 33.53 -17.04 10.44
C ASP A 827 33.85 -15.89 11.42
N TRP A 828 33.46 -16.01 12.69
CA TRP A 828 33.71 -14.99 13.70
C TRP A 828 35.22 -14.90 14.05
N PRO A 829 35.85 -13.72 13.92
CA PRO A 829 37.31 -13.58 14.05
C PRO A 829 37.81 -13.42 15.50
N GLY A 830 36.91 -13.49 16.48
CA GLY A 830 37.23 -13.27 17.88
C GLY A 830 37.96 -14.47 18.50
N HIS A 831 38.98 -14.17 19.29
CA HIS A 831 39.71 -15.17 20.07
C HIS A 831 39.93 -14.70 21.49
N HIS A 832 40.07 -15.64 22.40
CA HIS A 832 40.24 -15.39 23.83
C HIS A 832 41.72 -15.10 24.11
N THR A 833 42.03 -13.94 24.71
CA THR A 833 43.42 -13.52 25.00
C THR A 833 43.71 -13.33 26.50
N GLY A 834 42.70 -13.48 27.35
CA GLY A 834 42.85 -13.44 28.80
C GLY A 834 41.55 -13.83 29.49
N THR A 835 41.54 -13.97 30.82
CA THR A 835 40.41 -14.58 31.57
C THR A 835 39.04 -14.00 31.21
N ARG A 836 38.95 -12.71 30.91
CA ARG A 836 37.70 -12.00 30.57
C ARG A 836 37.74 -11.26 29.23
N ILE A 837 38.80 -11.46 28.45
CA ILE A 837 39.14 -10.64 27.28
C ILE A 837 39.01 -11.45 26.00
N ILE A 838 38.33 -10.85 25.02
CA ILE A 838 38.22 -11.33 23.66
C ILE A 838 38.76 -10.25 22.74
N GLU A 839 39.64 -10.62 21.83
CA GLU A 839 40.23 -9.70 20.85
C GLU A 839 39.97 -10.19 19.43
N ALA A 840 39.91 -9.24 18.48
CA ALA A 840 39.77 -9.54 17.07
C ALA A 840 40.34 -8.41 16.22
N TRP A 841 40.89 -8.77 15.07
CA TRP A 841 41.19 -7.84 13.99
C TRP A 841 40.10 -7.94 12.93
N LEU A 842 39.24 -6.95 12.87
CA LEU A 842 38.14 -6.92 11.92
C LEU A 842 38.62 -6.30 10.62
N LYS A 843 38.24 -6.87 9.48
CA LYS A 843 38.51 -6.32 8.14
C LYS A 843 37.32 -5.55 7.54
N SER A 844 36.16 -5.62 8.18
CA SER A 844 34.94 -4.91 7.81
C SER A 844 34.01 -4.76 9.02
N THR A 845 32.92 -4.04 8.86
CA THR A 845 31.89 -3.79 9.88
C THR A 845 31.02 -5.00 10.21
N ARG A 846 31.10 -6.10 9.44
CA ARG A 846 30.26 -7.30 9.58
C ARG A 846 30.25 -7.89 11.01
N HIS A 847 31.39 -7.82 11.71
CA HIS A 847 31.56 -8.36 13.06
C HIS A 847 31.87 -7.28 14.11
N LEU A 848 31.49 -6.03 13.84
CA LEU A 848 31.74 -4.89 14.75
C LEU A 848 31.15 -5.12 16.15
N CYS A 849 30.00 -5.80 16.21
CA CYS A 849 29.52 -6.45 17.42
C CYS A 849 30.14 -7.85 17.53
N LEU A 850 31.35 -7.93 18.13
CA LEU A 850 32.03 -9.19 18.44
C LEU A 850 31.11 -10.14 19.14
#